data_AF-H1VBR3-F1
#
_entry.id   AF-H1VBR3-F1
#
_cell.length_a   1.000
_cell.length_b   1.000
_cell.length_c   1.000
_cell.angle_alpha   90.00
_cell.angle_beta   90.00
_cell.angle_gamma   90.00
#
_symmetry.space_group_name_H-M   'P 1'
#
loop_
_entity.id
_entity.type
_entity.pdbx_description
1 polymer ?
#
loop_
_entity_poly.entity_id
_entity_poly.type
_entity_poly.pdbx_seq_one_letter_code
_entity_poly.pdbx_strand_id
1 'polypeptide(L)'
;MISLRCGYEEDHCGPDCVSDCDSKADCGAYADPPGKECPLKVCCNKWGNCGTTESFCGDGCQGNCEVPGITTGHDGDVRDLVIGYFESWILLRRGCSQRDISHIRFDSMTHINVAFGFIKPDTYEIHPMRGATIAGFQNVTNLKQQAPGLKVWLALGGWTFSDNGTDTQPVFGDIASTALKRSQFIDKLLRFMTEVSGFDEAGVDIDWEYPGAPDRGGQTRDIQNFVLLMKDIWFRFQADGKGLGVSFTAPTSYWYMRWFDIGAVMPYVDWVNLMTYDIHGSWDEDSDWIGPYVYAHTNLTEIKHGLDLLWRNGVPANKVNLGLAFYGRTYKLEDPDCDTPGCPFADPGTAGQCSGTGGYMSYQDIEYTIQSNNPTPVYDEKEKVMYFKYRGDQWVSYDNEKTIREKVEFANDLGLRGLFIWAIDQDNLDNDLLNAVLQPEGLGKFKERNGVGADGSDWKKVDLDGRCFWSDCEGDCPTGTNKITTVRCARRKNSKTKDPMINLCCPLANSPDPETCRWSAPNLFGGLICESTNSCDVGEERIVTSQYYINGKNEHDACLEGDADYCCKIQDGGTQLCEWDEGNCIEVDQSQILKPKPKGDDPCGNGKKFTTFRKGKCKKNRWESLCCDTNIDTSSCRWRNDMNDRCNPECNHDEVKFGTHAEGGGRNCEWTVPGSQSIHNMQGQKSIVWPGLCCNRDAFKVELKSLPVPLENLFPDADEIPESDEQSFGVEVDQTMGGRKSGTGNDNPNLNSFGWHIMSGPEEQISSIDKRDGSHWEVFDCDEEFHDGRQHAKLVCTDDSEDSNCGTLFKGGVPNTVLEMPDHCGPGKYALAVDIDLVNDDVPVALPKLVKRKLQKRGMEFERPKVYNLTFDYDYSVLQGRQDNKVRLRVDYSDNPGYWNDIVASPPGKTKRDVAMEVDMEHGGSWESYLEHRWRIEKRSTPEHEKHLLHERWFSLWAVDWINKQKEVDLDYDLVRHSVRETFVWNLFRDSKSCPNMDVSAHIWTELTVNVDTSAVISLIGDLSNLKSFDQSHATFRNKGDVEVSFNFVANAELRFSTGPAELAGLAPLGASFKIPGILTCGPQFRLIGELNGKASIDANARISYKVAKWDFMQQYPPSEEWSDPFNPDKKDKANLENEQRGKSNSTRPQFSYNLHAEGMVEAVVTPMITFGIVFNSELGVPNAAIDMGVEASARLWGSGGTSDTIAWEYCYGAEAHWAVFGRASAPTLFNIPLSRRWDLASDTIDIIPSQCGSSED
;
A
#
# COMPACT_ATOMS: atom_id res chain seq x y z
N MET A 1 57.30 -4.91 -45.64
CA MET A 1 57.53 -3.75 -44.75
C MET A 1 56.66 -3.97 -43.53
N ILE A 2 57.22 -3.84 -42.34
CA ILE A 2 56.48 -4.05 -41.08
C ILE A 2 55.91 -2.69 -40.70
N SER A 3 54.58 -2.55 -40.64
CA SER A 3 53.96 -1.38 -40.00
C SER A 3 54.15 -1.52 -38.49
N LEU A 4 54.71 -0.48 -37.86
CA LEU A 4 54.80 -0.44 -36.39
C LEU A 4 53.40 -0.46 -35.77
N ARG A 5 53.28 -1.08 -34.60
CA ARG A 5 52.06 -1.08 -33.79
C ARG A 5 52.00 0.22 -32.99
N CYS A 6 50.78 0.72 -32.73
CA CYS A 6 50.55 1.85 -31.85
C CYS A 6 50.89 1.50 -30.38
N GLY A 7 51.25 2.51 -29.59
CA GLY A 7 51.54 2.38 -28.15
C GLY A 7 51.56 3.76 -27.48
N TYR A 8 51.47 3.80 -26.14
CA TYR A 8 51.33 5.04 -25.36
C TYR A 8 52.67 5.66 -24.90
N GLU A 9 53.80 5.11 -25.34
CA GLU A 9 55.15 5.54 -24.94
C GLU A 9 55.69 6.65 -25.86
N GLU A 10 56.61 7.49 -25.39
CA GLU A 10 57.21 8.58 -26.19
C GLU A 10 57.80 8.09 -27.53
N ASP A 11 58.42 6.90 -27.55
CA ASP A 11 58.99 6.27 -28.75
C ASP A 11 57.95 5.91 -29.83
N HIS A 12 56.67 5.80 -29.46
CA HIS A 12 55.57 5.49 -30.38
C HIS A 12 54.91 6.74 -30.98
N CYS A 13 55.27 7.94 -30.50
CA CYS A 13 54.76 9.24 -30.96
C CYS A 13 55.68 9.93 -31.99
N GLY A 14 56.45 9.15 -32.76
CA GLY A 14 57.38 9.65 -33.77
C GLY A 14 56.72 10.12 -35.09
N PRO A 15 57.44 10.88 -35.94
CA PRO A 15 56.90 11.50 -37.16
C PRO A 15 56.45 10.52 -38.26
N ASP A 16 56.76 9.22 -38.13
CA ASP A 16 56.34 8.16 -39.06
C ASP A 16 55.12 7.35 -38.52
N CYS A 17 54.49 7.78 -37.43
CA CYS A 17 53.35 7.10 -36.81
C CYS A 17 51.98 7.58 -37.35
N VAL A 18 50.95 6.72 -37.23
CA VAL A 18 49.59 6.95 -37.76
C VAL A 18 48.54 7.01 -36.61
N SER A 19 48.98 7.27 -35.37
CA SER A 19 48.15 7.18 -34.17
C SER A 19 48.02 8.51 -33.43
N ASP A 20 46.93 8.64 -32.68
CA ASP A 20 46.64 9.80 -31.82
C ASP A 20 47.61 9.84 -30.62
N CYS A 21 48.36 10.94 -30.50
CA CYS A 21 49.36 11.13 -29.44
C CYS A 21 48.75 11.65 -28.12
N ASP A 22 47.48 12.09 -28.13
CA ASP A 22 46.79 12.55 -26.91
C ASP A 22 46.17 11.39 -26.12
N SER A 23 45.90 10.25 -26.77
CA SER A 23 45.39 9.01 -26.16
C SER A 23 46.19 8.58 -24.92
N LYS A 24 45.47 8.17 -23.86
CA LYS A 24 46.02 7.73 -22.57
C LYS A 24 45.72 6.26 -22.32
N ALA A 25 46.60 5.60 -21.56
CA ALA A 25 46.37 4.24 -21.11
C ALA A 25 45.29 4.16 -20.01
N ASP A 26 44.67 2.99 -19.86
CA ASP A 26 43.67 2.76 -18.79
C ASP A 26 44.32 2.84 -17.40
N CYS A 27 45.57 2.37 -17.30
CA CYS A 27 46.34 2.22 -16.08
C CYS A 27 47.87 2.38 -16.29
N GLY A 28 48.61 2.46 -15.19
CA GLY A 28 50.08 2.41 -15.22
C GLY A 28 50.75 3.74 -15.58
N ALA A 29 51.99 3.69 -16.07
CA ALA A 29 52.85 4.86 -16.22
C ALA A 29 52.33 5.93 -17.20
N TYR A 30 51.53 5.51 -18.20
CA TYR A 30 51.03 6.37 -19.30
C TYR A 30 49.51 6.68 -19.18
N ALA A 31 48.91 6.39 -18.03
CA ALA A 31 47.53 6.76 -17.72
C ALA A 31 47.41 8.21 -17.23
N ASP A 32 46.18 8.71 -17.12
CA ASP A 32 45.88 9.99 -16.48
C ASP A 32 44.99 9.77 -15.24
N PRO A 33 45.46 10.08 -14.00
CA PRO A 33 46.83 10.48 -13.68
C PRO A 33 47.84 9.32 -13.83
N PRO A 34 49.14 9.60 -14.02
CA PRO A 34 50.18 8.56 -14.09
C PRO A 34 50.21 7.70 -12.82
N GLY A 35 50.28 6.38 -12.99
CA GLY A 35 50.20 5.41 -11.89
C GLY A 35 48.77 5.04 -11.46
N LYS A 36 47.74 5.49 -12.18
CA LYS A 36 46.34 5.06 -11.99
C LYS A 36 46.24 3.52 -12.01
N GLU A 37 45.57 2.98 -11.00
CA GLU A 37 45.27 1.54 -10.89
C GLU A 37 44.04 1.16 -11.72
N CYS A 38 43.98 -0.12 -12.11
CA CYS A 38 42.80 -0.69 -12.73
C CYS A 38 41.61 -0.79 -11.75
N PRO A 39 40.36 -0.66 -12.25
CA PRO A 39 39.17 -1.05 -11.50
C PRO A 39 39.30 -2.45 -10.92
N LEU A 40 38.71 -2.68 -9.74
CA LEU A 40 38.85 -3.92 -8.96
C LEU A 40 40.29 -4.39 -8.69
N LYS A 41 41.31 -3.53 -8.87
CA LYS A 41 42.71 -3.88 -8.68
C LYS A 41 43.13 -5.11 -9.49
N VAL A 42 42.63 -5.23 -10.73
CA VAL A 42 43.12 -6.23 -11.69
C VAL A 42 44.49 -5.82 -12.25
N CYS A 43 45.15 -6.74 -12.97
CA CYS A 43 46.51 -6.53 -13.46
C CYS A 43 46.54 -5.41 -14.52
N CYS A 44 47.48 -4.48 -14.35
CA CYS A 44 47.81 -3.49 -15.37
C CYS A 44 48.94 -4.04 -16.25
N ASN A 45 48.65 -4.35 -17.51
CA ASN A 45 49.63 -4.96 -18.41
C ASN A 45 50.72 -3.96 -18.85
N LYS A 46 51.77 -4.43 -19.55
CA LYS A 46 52.87 -3.56 -19.99
C LYS A 46 52.49 -2.47 -21.01
N TRP A 47 51.32 -2.60 -21.63
CA TRP A 47 50.75 -1.60 -22.53
C TRP A 47 49.75 -0.67 -21.83
N GLY A 48 49.50 -0.87 -20.54
CA GLY A 48 48.61 -0.02 -19.75
C GLY A 48 47.12 -0.33 -19.93
N ASN A 49 46.76 -1.56 -20.33
CA ASN A 49 45.38 -2.05 -20.29
C ASN A 49 45.13 -2.95 -19.07
N CYS A 50 43.88 -2.99 -18.64
CA CYS A 50 43.42 -3.71 -17.46
C CYS A 50 42.83 -5.09 -17.79
N GLY A 51 43.23 -6.13 -17.04
CA GLY A 51 42.65 -7.46 -17.17
C GLY A 51 43.15 -8.46 -16.12
N THR A 52 42.59 -9.68 -16.14
CA THR A 52 42.81 -10.72 -15.12
C THR A 52 43.66 -11.91 -15.58
N THR A 53 43.87 -12.09 -16.89
CA THR A 53 44.54 -13.27 -17.44
C THR A 53 46.07 -13.10 -17.50
N GLU A 54 46.79 -14.18 -17.81
CA GLU A 54 48.27 -14.20 -17.88
C GLU A 54 48.84 -13.15 -18.86
N SER A 55 48.13 -12.82 -19.93
CA SER A 55 48.54 -11.76 -20.87
C SER A 55 48.52 -10.35 -20.26
N PHE A 56 47.84 -10.17 -19.12
CA PHE A 56 47.82 -8.93 -18.35
C PHE A 56 48.73 -8.98 -17.11
N CYS A 57 48.77 -10.12 -16.41
CA CYS A 57 49.52 -10.27 -15.16
C CYS A 57 50.99 -10.70 -15.35
N GLY A 58 51.38 -11.16 -16.55
CA GLY A 58 52.72 -11.66 -16.85
C GLY A 58 53.81 -10.60 -17.10
N ASP A 59 54.83 -10.98 -17.87
CA ASP A 59 56.06 -10.20 -18.07
C ASP A 59 55.81 -8.74 -18.51
N GLY A 60 56.19 -7.81 -17.63
CA GLY A 60 56.06 -6.36 -17.83
C GLY A 60 54.81 -5.74 -17.21
N CYS A 61 53.98 -6.50 -16.48
CA CYS A 61 52.89 -5.94 -15.70
C CYS A 61 53.38 -4.80 -14.77
N GLN A 62 52.61 -3.71 -14.74
CA GLN A 62 52.96 -2.42 -14.11
C GLN A 62 52.33 -2.24 -12.71
N GLY A 63 51.30 -3.02 -12.37
CA GLY A 63 50.58 -2.89 -11.11
C GLY A 63 49.57 -4.01 -10.87
N ASN A 64 49.36 -4.36 -9.60
CA ASN A 64 48.43 -5.43 -9.15
C ASN A 64 48.65 -6.80 -9.83
N CYS A 65 49.90 -7.13 -10.14
CA CYS A 65 50.28 -8.30 -10.94
C CYS A 65 50.05 -9.64 -10.24
N GLU A 66 50.09 -9.66 -8.90
CA GLU A 66 49.80 -10.84 -8.09
C GLU A 66 48.33 -10.81 -7.63
N VAL A 67 47.69 -11.98 -7.58
CA VAL A 67 46.37 -12.15 -6.93
C VAL A 67 46.60 -12.26 -5.42
N PRO A 68 46.00 -11.41 -4.57
CA PRO A 68 46.06 -11.58 -3.13
C PRO A 68 45.40 -12.89 -2.68
N GLY A 69 46.00 -13.55 -1.69
CA GLY A 69 45.39 -14.72 -1.06
C GLY A 69 44.15 -14.37 -0.22
N ILE A 70 43.36 -15.39 0.10
CA ILE A 70 42.16 -15.28 0.95
C ILE A 70 42.55 -14.73 2.33
N THR A 71 41.81 -13.72 2.81
CA THR A 71 42.11 -13.00 4.05
C THR A 71 41.49 -13.66 5.30
N THR A 72 40.22 -14.08 5.21
CA THR A 72 39.46 -14.62 6.34
C THR A 72 38.49 -15.70 5.85
N GLY A 73 38.83 -16.97 6.04
CA GLY A 73 37.95 -18.10 5.78
C GLY A 73 36.94 -18.35 6.91
N HIS A 74 35.89 -19.11 6.61
CA HIS A 74 34.94 -19.68 7.57
C HIS A 74 35.43 -21.08 7.98
N ASP A 75 35.47 -21.38 9.28
CA ASP A 75 35.96 -22.67 9.81
C ASP A 75 34.90 -23.80 9.80
N GLY A 76 33.65 -23.50 9.41
CA GLY A 76 32.53 -24.46 9.30
C GLY A 76 32.15 -24.79 7.86
N ASP A 77 31.25 -25.76 7.66
CA ASP A 77 30.79 -26.15 6.31
C ASP A 77 29.98 -25.01 5.68
N VAL A 78 30.19 -24.72 4.39
CA VAL A 78 29.35 -23.78 3.64
C VAL A 78 27.87 -24.21 3.63
N ARG A 79 27.61 -25.51 3.81
CA ARG A 79 26.26 -26.05 4.01
C ARG A 79 25.65 -25.72 5.38
N ASP A 80 26.29 -24.92 6.22
CA ASP A 80 25.66 -24.31 7.40
C ASP A 80 24.83 -23.07 7.04
N LEU A 81 24.96 -22.55 5.81
CA LEU A 81 24.14 -21.49 5.24
C LEU A 81 23.78 -21.83 3.78
N VAL A 82 22.57 -22.38 3.58
CA VAL A 82 22.01 -22.62 2.25
C VAL A 82 20.78 -21.72 2.05
N ILE A 83 20.83 -20.88 1.01
CA ILE A 83 19.82 -19.88 0.65
C ILE A 83 19.17 -20.27 -0.68
N GLY A 84 17.84 -20.44 -0.70
CA GLY A 84 17.10 -20.71 -1.94
C GLY A 84 16.39 -19.47 -2.45
N TYR A 85 16.67 -19.01 -3.68
CA TYR A 85 15.79 -18.03 -4.32
C TYR A 85 14.57 -18.76 -4.87
N PHE A 86 13.38 -18.20 -4.62
CA PHE A 86 12.11 -18.72 -5.11
C PHE A 86 11.44 -17.69 -6.01
N GLU A 87 11.21 -18.05 -7.27
CA GLU A 87 10.57 -17.20 -8.27
C GLU A 87 9.06 -17.07 -7.95
N SER A 88 8.65 -16.07 -7.17
CA SER A 88 7.27 -15.95 -6.65
C SER A 88 6.17 -15.94 -7.72
N TRP A 89 6.50 -15.58 -8.96
CA TRP A 89 5.61 -15.63 -10.12
C TRP A 89 5.31 -17.06 -10.61
N ILE A 90 6.10 -18.05 -10.22
CA ILE A 90 5.91 -19.46 -10.58
C ILE A 90 4.57 -20.02 -10.09
N LEU A 91 4.05 -19.46 -8.98
CA LEU A 91 2.77 -19.82 -8.37
C LEU A 91 1.57 -19.54 -9.29
N LEU A 92 1.63 -18.47 -10.09
CA LEU A 92 0.57 -18.04 -11.01
C LEU A 92 0.84 -18.42 -12.47
N ARG A 93 2.03 -18.97 -12.75
CA ARG A 93 2.42 -19.49 -14.07
C ARG A 93 1.50 -20.65 -14.47
N ARG A 94 1.52 -21.04 -15.74
CA ARG A 94 0.68 -22.13 -16.28
C ARG A 94 1.52 -23.11 -17.07
N GLY A 95 1.12 -24.39 -17.07
CA GLY A 95 1.87 -25.45 -17.73
C GLY A 95 2.88 -26.11 -16.80
N CYS A 96 3.85 -26.84 -17.35
CA CYS A 96 4.75 -27.68 -16.56
C CYS A 96 5.78 -26.93 -15.70
N SER A 97 5.96 -25.63 -15.91
CA SER A 97 6.72 -24.76 -15.00
C SER A 97 5.93 -24.32 -13.77
N GLN A 98 4.60 -24.44 -13.75
CA GLN A 98 3.85 -24.06 -12.54
C GLN A 98 4.29 -24.94 -11.37
N ARG A 99 4.63 -24.30 -10.25
CA ARG A 99 4.87 -24.95 -8.96
C ARG A 99 3.86 -24.43 -7.94
N ASP A 100 3.51 -25.27 -6.99
CA ASP A 100 2.83 -24.84 -5.77
C ASP A 100 3.82 -24.80 -4.60
N ILE A 101 3.39 -24.22 -3.48
CA ILE A 101 4.21 -23.97 -2.29
C ILE A 101 4.78 -25.26 -1.68
N SER A 102 4.14 -26.42 -1.88
CA SER A 102 4.64 -27.70 -1.33
C SER A 102 5.92 -28.20 -2.02
N HIS A 103 6.29 -27.65 -3.18
CA HIS A 103 7.58 -27.90 -3.82
C HIS A 103 8.75 -27.33 -3.01
N ILE A 104 8.52 -26.30 -2.19
CA ILE A 104 9.57 -25.66 -1.39
C ILE A 104 9.96 -26.56 -0.20
N ARG A 105 11.17 -27.12 -0.27
CA ARG A 105 11.76 -27.96 0.79
C ARG A 105 12.29 -27.14 1.97
N PHE A 106 11.37 -26.59 2.76
CA PHE A 106 11.65 -25.78 3.96
C PHE A 106 12.43 -26.52 5.08
N ASP A 107 12.56 -27.84 5.01
CA ASP A 107 13.39 -28.67 5.89
C ASP A 107 14.85 -28.80 5.42
N SER A 108 15.12 -28.36 4.19
CA SER A 108 16.35 -28.60 3.43
C SER A 108 17.11 -27.30 3.10
N MET A 109 16.61 -26.14 3.51
CA MET A 109 17.30 -24.85 3.39
C MET A 109 17.31 -24.09 4.72
N THR A 110 18.21 -23.13 4.86
CA THR A 110 18.28 -22.25 6.04
C THR A 110 17.55 -20.93 5.80
N HIS A 111 17.57 -20.46 4.55
CA HIS A 111 16.99 -19.20 4.12
C HIS A 111 16.24 -19.39 2.80
N ILE A 112 15.20 -18.59 2.58
CA ILE A 112 14.55 -18.41 1.28
C ILE A 112 14.55 -16.93 0.94
N ASN A 113 15.04 -16.56 -0.24
CA ASN A 113 14.91 -15.21 -0.79
C ASN A 113 13.70 -15.21 -1.74
N VAL A 114 12.66 -14.43 -1.41
CA VAL A 114 11.43 -14.35 -2.22
C VAL A 114 11.65 -13.34 -3.34
N ALA A 115 11.83 -13.85 -4.56
CA ALA A 115 12.10 -13.06 -5.75
C ALA A 115 10.79 -12.73 -6.50
N PHE A 116 10.46 -11.49 -6.86
CA PHE A 116 11.03 -10.23 -6.39
C PHE A 116 9.92 -9.30 -5.90
N GLY A 117 10.21 -8.58 -4.82
CA GLY A 117 9.53 -7.32 -4.57
C GLY A 117 9.94 -6.29 -5.62
N PHE A 118 8.96 -5.52 -6.06
CA PHE A 118 9.06 -4.54 -7.13
C PHE A 118 8.87 -3.15 -6.53
N ILE A 119 9.82 -2.25 -6.82
CA ILE A 119 9.80 -0.89 -6.28
C ILE A 119 9.12 0.03 -7.30
N LYS A 120 7.97 0.62 -6.94
CA LYS A 120 7.26 1.56 -7.81
C LYS A 120 8.11 2.83 -8.02
N PRO A 121 8.27 3.31 -9.27
CA PRO A 121 8.85 4.62 -9.54
C PRO A 121 8.21 5.74 -8.73
N ASP A 122 9.00 6.79 -8.44
CA ASP A 122 8.65 8.03 -7.71
C ASP A 122 8.15 7.90 -6.26
N THR A 123 7.36 6.89 -5.92
CA THR A 123 6.82 6.68 -4.55
C THR A 123 7.69 5.76 -3.68
N TYR A 124 8.56 4.96 -4.32
CA TYR A 124 9.37 3.90 -3.74
C TYR A 124 8.56 2.83 -2.96
N GLU A 125 7.27 2.71 -3.23
CA GLU A 125 6.43 1.69 -2.60
C GLU A 125 6.76 0.30 -3.16
N ILE A 126 6.82 -0.69 -2.26
CA ILE A 126 7.13 -2.06 -2.64
C ILE A 126 5.84 -2.84 -2.84
N HIS A 127 5.75 -3.52 -3.98
CA HIS A 127 4.65 -4.41 -4.35
C HIS A 127 5.22 -5.76 -4.81
N PRO A 128 4.42 -6.83 -4.89
CA PRO A 128 4.82 -8.03 -5.63
C PRO A 128 5.05 -7.69 -7.10
N MET A 129 6.11 -8.21 -7.71
CA MET A 129 6.33 -8.01 -9.15
C MET A 129 5.21 -8.58 -10.02
N ARG A 130 5.12 -8.11 -11.26
CA ARG A 130 4.14 -8.56 -12.26
C ARG A 130 4.16 -10.10 -12.40
N GLY A 131 3.05 -10.73 -12.07
CA GLY A 131 2.90 -12.18 -12.08
C GLY A 131 2.98 -12.86 -10.71
N ALA A 132 3.27 -12.11 -9.64
CA ALA A 132 3.12 -12.53 -8.25
C ALA A 132 1.96 -11.78 -7.56
N THR A 133 1.64 -12.14 -6.31
CA THR A 133 0.63 -11.47 -5.47
C THR A 133 1.10 -11.39 -4.01
N ILE A 134 0.48 -10.50 -3.22
CA ILE A 134 0.70 -10.42 -1.76
C ILE A 134 0.44 -11.78 -1.12
N ALA A 135 -0.67 -12.44 -1.49
CA ALA A 135 -0.98 -13.79 -1.03
C ALA A 135 0.11 -14.82 -1.41
N GLY A 136 0.77 -14.68 -2.58
CA GLY A 136 1.91 -15.50 -2.96
C GLY A 136 3.12 -15.33 -2.03
N PHE A 137 3.46 -14.06 -1.69
CA PHE A 137 4.52 -13.74 -0.74
C PHE A 137 4.20 -14.26 0.66
N GLN A 138 2.97 -14.00 1.14
CA GLN A 138 2.45 -14.52 2.41
C GLN A 138 2.52 -16.05 2.45
N ASN A 139 2.14 -16.75 1.38
CA ASN A 139 2.23 -18.21 1.36
C ASN A 139 3.66 -18.75 1.53
N VAL A 140 4.69 -18.02 1.07
CA VAL A 140 6.09 -18.38 1.30
C VAL A 140 6.54 -18.04 2.72
N THR A 141 6.18 -16.86 3.26
CA THR A 141 6.50 -16.53 4.67
C THR A 141 5.77 -17.45 5.66
N ASN A 142 4.57 -17.92 5.31
CA ASN A 142 3.78 -18.90 6.05
C ASN A 142 4.47 -20.27 6.20
N LEU A 143 5.49 -20.60 5.40
CA LEU A 143 6.28 -21.83 5.60
C LEU A 143 6.95 -21.88 6.98
N LYS A 144 7.20 -20.72 7.60
CA LYS A 144 7.65 -20.62 8.99
C LYS A 144 6.66 -21.22 10.01
N GLN A 145 5.42 -21.56 9.64
CA GLN A 145 4.53 -22.41 10.45
C GLN A 145 5.12 -23.79 10.70
N GLN A 146 5.62 -24.39 9.62
CA GLN A 146 6.10 -25.77 9.60
C GLN A 146 7.60 -25.80 9.94
N ALA A 147 8.29 -24.70 9.68
CA ALA A 147 9.71 -24.52 9.94
C ALA A 147 10.03 -23.14 10.59
N PRO A 148 9.70 -22.89 11.87
CA PRO A 148 9.96 -21.61 12.53
C PRO A 148 11.43 -21.14 12.53
N GLY A 149 12.40 -22.07 12.44
CA GLY A 149 13.82 -21.72 12.32
C GLY A 149 14.27 -21.30 10.92
N LEU A 150 13.41 -21.47 9.89
CA LEU A 150 13.65 -20.96 8.54
C LEU A 150 13.58 -19.43 8.52
N LYS A 151 14.49 -18.80 7.79
CA LYS A 151 14.46 -17.36 7.53
C LYS A 151 13.94 -17.09 6.12
N VAL A 152 12.96 -16.19 6.00
CA VAL A 152 12.39 -15.82 4.70
C VAL A 152 12.70 -14.34 4.48
N TRP A 153 13.53 -14.04 3.48
CA TRP A 153 14.06 -12.73 3.13
C TRP A 153 13.36 -12.18 1.89
N LEU A 154 13.28 -10.86 1.79
CA LEU A 154 12.74 -10.17 0.62
C LEU A 154 13.89 -9.86 -0.36
N ALA A 155 13.80 -10.33 -1.60
CA ALA A 155 14.71 -9.90 -2.66
C ALA A 155 14.07 -8.78 -3.49
N LEU A 156 14.83 -7.73 -3.81
CA LEU A 156 14.38 -6.56 -4.57
C LEU A 156 15.23 -6.32 -5.79
N GLY A 157 14.60 -6.19 -6.96
CA GLY A 157 15.26 -5.90 -8.23
C GLY A 157 15.23 -7.08 -9.20
N GLY A 158 16.40 -7.57 -9.58
CA GLY A 158 16.62 -8.60 -10.59
C GLY A 158 16.65 -8.05 -12.02
N TRP A 159 17.06 -8.92 -12.96
CA TRP A 159 17.35 -8.56 -14.35
C TRP A 159 16.27 -7.72 -15.03
N THR A 160 15.00 -8.17 -15.01
CA THR A 160 13.90 -7.45 -15.68
C THR A 160 13.56 -6.11 -15.04
N PHE A 161 13.85 -5.91 -13.75
CA PHE A 161 13.66 -4.60 -13.11
C PHE A 161 14.65 -3.55 -13.66
N SER A 162 15.81 -4.00 -14.14
CA SER A 162 16.88 -3.13 -14.66
C SER A 162 16.96 -3.13 -16.20
N ASP A 163 15.90 -3.57 -16.89
CA ASP A 163 15.89 -3.65 -18.36
C ASP A 163 15.87 -2.27 -19.05
N ASN A 164 16.62 -2.17 -20.16
CA ASN A 164 16.85 -0.90 -20.86
C ASN A 164 15.55 -0.30 -21.43
N GLY A 165 15.35 1.01 -21.18
CA GLY A 165 14.20 1.75 -21.68
C GLY A 165 12.90 1.47 -20.94
N THR A 166 12.98 0.98 -19.70
CA THR A 166 11.83 0.79 -18.79
C THR A 166 11.83 1.86 -17.68
N ASP A 167 10.66 2.17 -17.14
CA ASP A 167 10.53 3.17 -16.07
C ASP A 167 11.16 2.71 -14.73
N THR A 168 11.43 1.41 -14.58
CA THR A 168 12.12 0.84 -13.41
C THR A 168 13.64 0.94 -13.49
N GLN A 169 14.20 1.02 -14.69
CA GLN A 169 15.64 1.12 -14.92
C GLN A 169 16.36 2.18 -14.06
N PRO A 170 15.88 3.45 -13.96
CA PRO A 170 16.56 4.46 -13.15
C PRO A 170 16.31 4.33 -11.64
N VAL A 171 15.36 3.50 -11.18
CA VAL A 171 14.79 3.59 -9.82
C VAL A 171 15.83 3.37 -8.73
N PHE A 172 16.71 2.37 -8.85
CA PHE A 172 17.78 2.17 -7.86
C PHE A 172 18.79 3.33 -7.84
N GLY A 173 19.18 3.84 -9.01
CA GLY A 173 20.08 4.99 -9.13
C GLY A 173 19.48 6.26 -8.55
N ASP A 174 18.17 6.45 -8.71
CA ASP A 174 17.42 7.57 -8.14
C ASP A 174 17.26 7.45 -6.62
N ILE A 175 16.84 6.28 -6.10
CA ILE A 175 16.79 5.98 -4.66
C ILE A 175 18.14 6.28 -4.02
N ALA A 176 19.22 5.73 -4.57
CA ALA A 176 20.56 5.84 -4.01
C ALA A 176 21.10 7.29 -4.04
N SER A 177 20.60 8.14 -4.95
CA SER A 177 21.16 9.46 -5.27
C SER A 177 21.25 10.46 -4.12
N THR A 178 20.34 10.40 -3.13
CA THR A 178 20.32 11.35 -1.99
C THR A 178 19.89 10.66 -0.70
N ALA A 179 20.40 11.14 0.45
CA ALA A 179 20.06 10.58 1.75
C ALA A 179 18.55 10.62 2.07
N LEU A 180 17.81 11.62 1.55
CA LEU A 180 16.37 11.72 1.71
C LEU A 180 15.65 10.57 0.97
N LYS A 181 15.97 10.37 -0.32
CA LYS A 181 15.38 9.31 -1.15
C LYS A 181 15.67 7.92 -0.59
N ARG A 182 16.91 7.69 -0.11
CA ARG A 182 17.27 6.46 0.61
C ARG A 182 16.45 6.26 1.88
N SER A 183 16.30 7.29 2.72
CA SER A 183 15.46 7.19 3.93
C SER A 183 14.00 6.87 3.59
N GLN A 184 13.42 7.54 2.60
CA GLN A 184 12.04 7.30 2.14
C GLN A 184 11.85 5.86 1.67
N PHE A 185 12.75 5.35 0.82
CA PHE A 185 12.74 3.95 0.40
C PHE A 185 12.85 2.98 1.58
N ILE A 186 13.75 3.24 2.54
CA ILE A 186 13.91 2.38 3.72
C ILE A 186 12.64 2.36 4.60
N ASP A 187 11.94 3.49 4.73
CA ASP A 187 10.66 3.55 5.44
C ASP A 187 9.57 2.72 4.73
N LYS A 188 9.50 2.78 3.39
CA LYS A 188 8.59 1.95 2.58
C LYS A 188 8.95 0.46 2.64
N LEU A 189 10.25 0.12 2.65
CA LEU A 189 10.76 -1.23 2.81
C LEU A 189 10.33 -1.85 4.14
N LEU A 190 10.57 -1.15 5.26
CA LEU A 190 10.15 -1.62 6.58
C LEU A 190 8.64 -1.78 6.67
N ARG A 191 7.87 -0.85 6.08
CA ARG A 191 6.41 -0.94 5.99
C ARG A 191 5.97 -2.23 5.27
N PHE A 192 6.48 -2.50 4.07
CA PHE A 192 6.09 -3.69 3.31
C PHE A 192 6.47 -5.00 4.01
N MET A 193 7.68 -5.07 4.60
CA MET A 193 8.10 -6.24 5.38
C MET A 193 7.14 -6.53 6.54
N THR A 194 6.69 -5.48 7.24
CA THR A 194 5.71 -5.57 8.34
C THR A 194 4.29 -5.89 7.87
N GLU A 195 3.80 -5.30 6.77
CA GLU A 195 2.44 -5.53 6.25
C GLU A 195 2.24 -6.94 5.69
N VAL A 196 3.25 -7.51 5.03
CA VAL A 196 3.18 -8.88 4.50
C VAL A 196 3.32 -9.93 5.62
N SER A 197 4.02 -9.57 6.71
CA SER A 197 4.33 -10.40 7.88
C SER A 197 5.23 -11.62 7.61
N GLY A 198 6.14 -11.89 8.54
CA GLY A 198 7.06 -13.03 8.51
C GLY A 198 8.46 -12.73 7.98
N PHE A 199 8.66 -11.59 7.31
CA PHE A 199 9.97 -11.01 6.98
C PHE A 199 10.65 -10.35 8.21
N ASP A 200 9.90 -10.13 9.29
CA ASP A 200 10.21 -9.26 10.44
C ASP A 200 11.39 -9.71 11.33
N GLU A 201 11.96 -10.88 11.05
CA GLU A 201 13.06 -11.51 11.79
C GLU A 201 14.19 -12.00 10.86
N ALA A 202 14.20 -11.51 9.62
CA ALA A 202 14.95 -12.09 8.52
C ALA A 202 15.89 -11.06 7.89
N GLY A 203 15.49 -10.40 6.79
CA GLY A 203 16.32 -9.40 6.13
C GLY A 203 15.84 -9.03 4.73
N VAL A 204 16.63 -8.17 4.08
CA VAL A 204 16.45 -7.75 2.69
C VAL A 204 17.71 -8.08 1.87
N ASP A 205 17.49 -8.42 0.61
CA ASP A 205 18.52 -8.69 -0.37
C ASP A 205 18.32 -7.76 -1.58
N ILE A 206 19.39 -7.07 -1.99
CA ILE A 206 19.35 -6.02 -3.02
C ILE A 206 20.03 -6.50 -4.31
N ASP A 207 19.23 -6.66 -5.36
CA ASP A 207 19.62 -7.24 -6.65
C ASP A 207 19.54 -6.16 -7.74
N TRP A 208 20.40 -5.14 -7.65
CA TRP A 208 20.49 -4.09 -8.66
C TRP A 208 21.45 -4.53 -9.78
N GLU A 209 20.93 -4.60 -11.03
CA GLU A 209 21.64 -5.18 -12.18
C GLU A 209 21.87 -4.20 -13.35
N TYR A 210 22.82 -3.26 -13.28
CA TYR A 210 23.85 -3.08 -12.25
C TYR A 210 24.12 -1.59 -11.96
N PRO A 211 24.53 -1.21 -10.73
CA PRO A 211 25.00 0.15 -10.45
C PRO A 211 26.12 0.52 -11.42
N GLY A 212 26.11 1.75 -11.93
CA GLY A 212 27.21 2.31 -12.74
C GLY A 212 27.38 1.75 -14.16
N ALA A 213 26.80 0.61 -14.50
CA ALA A 213 26.91 -0.01 -15.83
C ALA A 213 26.08 0.75 -16.89
N PRO A 214 26.68 1.47 -17.86
CA PRO A 214 25.95 2.35 -18.77
C PRO A 214 25.02 1.60 -19.73
N ASP A 215 25.43 0.38 -20.11
CA ASP A 215 24.68 -0.63 -20.87
C ASP A 215 23.45 -1.19 -20.12
N ARG A 216 23.31 -0.86 -18.84
CA ARG A 216 22.13 -1.09 -17.99
C ARG A 216 21.57 0.22 -17.41
N GLY A 217 21.98 1.39 -17.93
CA GLY A 217 21.49 2.72 -17.51
C GLY A 217 22.12 3.29 -16.24
N GLY A 218 23.09 2.59 -15.65
CA GLY A 218 23.84 3.05 -14.50
C GLY A 218 24.77 4.24 -14.81
N GLN A 219 25.05 5.03 -13.79
CA GLN A 219 25.87 6.25 -13.85
C GLN A 219 27.08 6.13 -12.90
N THR A 220 28.22 6.74 -13.21
CA THR A 220 29.44 6.63 -12.38
C THR A 220 29.27 7.03 -10.90
N ARG A 221 28.28 7.88 -10.58
CA ARG A 221 27.91 8.24 -9.20
C ARG A 221 27.34 7.07 -8.39
N ASP A 222 26.75 6.09 -9.07
CA ASP A 222 26.02 4.98 -8.48
C ASP A 222 26.94 4.02 -7.71
N ILE A 223 28.21 3.93 -8.13
CA ILE A 223 29.27 3.14 -7.47
C ILE A 223 29.35 3.49 -5.96
N GLN A 224 29.36 4.79 -5.64
CA GLN A 224 29.44 5.28 -4.25
C GLN A 224 28.05 5.39 -3.61
N ASN A 225 27.02 5.74 -4.40
CA ASN A 225 25.65 5.82 -3.87
C ASN A 225 25.11 4.44 -3.43
N PHE A 226 25.51 3.35 -4.08
CA PHE A 226 25.20 1.99 -3.66
C PHE A 226 25.77 1.67 -2.27
N VAL A 227 27.03 2.02 -2.01
CA VAL A 227 27.66 1.88 -0.67
C VAL A 227 26.86 2.68 0.38
N LEU A 228 26.41 3.89 0.05
CA LEU A 228 25.57 4.70 0.94
C LEU A 228 24.18 4.11 1.16
N LEU A 229 23.58 3.45 0.16
CA LEU A 229 22.30 2.74 0.28
C LEU A 229 22.40 1.55 1.22
N MET A 230 23.35 0.65 1.01
CA MET A 230 23.54 -0.51 1.89
C MET A 230 23.87 -0.08 3.32
N LYS A 231 24.68 0.97 3.47
CA LYS A 231 24.97 1.60 4.77
C LYS A 231 23.72 2.12 5.48
N ASP A 232 22.90 2.91 4.80
CA ASP A 232 21.73 3.55 5.40
C ASP A 232 20.64 2.50 5.76
N ILE A 233 20.44 1.47 4.91
CA ILE A 233 19.59 0.30 5.22
C ILE A 233 20.09 -0.36 6.51
N TRP A 234 21.37 -0.72 6.57
CA TRP A 234 21.96 -1.41 7.71
C TRP A 234 21.80 -0.63 9.01
N PHE A 235 22.14 0.67 9.03
CA PHE A 235 21.98 1.49 10.23
C PHE A 235 20.53 1.57 10.70
N ARG A 236 19.56 1.66 9.78
CA ARG A 236 18.15 1.69 10.15
C ARG A 236 17.64 0.34 10.66
N PHE A 237 18.11 -0.77 10.09
CA PHE A 237 17.79 -2.13 10.56
C PHE A 237 18.37 -2.39 11.96
N GLN A 238 19.58 -1.93 12.26
CA GLN A 238 20.13 -2.00 13.62
C GLN A 238 19.35 -1.10 14.60
N ALA A 239 18.87 0.07 14.16
CA ALA A 239 18.10 0.98 15.00
C ALA A 239 16.69 0.47 15.36
N ASP A 240 16.06 -0.34 14.49
CA ASP A 240 14.75 -0.95 14.72
C ASP A 240 14.80 -2.09 15.76
N GLY A 241 15.99 -2.59 16.10
CA GLY A 241 16.22 -3.54 17.20
C GLY A 241 15.75 -4.98 16.93
N LYS A 242 15.13 -5.27 15.78
CA LYS A 242 14.65 -6.60 15.38
C LYS A 242 15.75 -7.55 14.86
N GLY A 243 16.96 -7.04 14.61
CA GLY A 243 18.08 -7.84 14.10
C GLY A 243 17.90 -8.29 12.65
N LEU A 244 17.25 -7.46 11.83
CA LEU A 244 17.12 -7.69 10.38
C LEU A 244 18.50 -7.66 9.70
N GLY A 245 18.74 -8.64 8.84
CA GLY A 245 19.96 -8.73 8.02
C GLY A 245 19.86 -7.98 6.70
N VAL A 246 21.01 -7.77 6.07
CA VAL A 246 21.15 -7.08 4.78
C VAL A 246 22.15 -7.83 3.91
N SER A 247 21.76 -8.17 2.69
CA SER A 247 22.64 -8.73 1.66
C SER A 247 22.43 -8.05 0.32
N PHE A 248 23.28 -8.38 -0.64
CA PHE A 248 23.13 -7.98 -2.03
C PHE A 248 23.69 -9.05 -2.95
N THR A 249 23.22 -9.05 -4.18
CA THR A 249 23.69 -9.95 -5.23
C THR A 249 24.70 -9.24 -6.13
N ALA A 250 25.77 -9.93 -6.49
CA ALA A 250 26.89 -9.39 -7.27
C ALA A 250 27.20 -10.27 -8.50
N PRO A 251 27.54 -9.68 -9.66
CA PRO A 251 27.94 -10.42 -10.85
C PRO A 251 29.36 -10.99 -10.70
N THR A 252 29.65 -12.10 -11.39
CA THR A 252 30.99 -12.74 -11.39
C THR A 252 31.93 -12.14 -12.45
N SER A 253 31.40 -11.47 -13.48
CA SER A 253 32.22 -10.91 -14.57
C SER A 253 32.91 -9.60 -14.17
N TYR A 254 34.15 -9.41 -14.64
CA TYR A 254 34.88 -8.15 -14.46
C TYR A 254 34.15 -6.95 -15.07
N TRP A 255 33.45 -7.15 -16.21
CA TRP A 255 32.77 -6.08 -16.93
C TRP A 255 31.65 -5.40 -16.13
N TYR A 256 30.89 -6.17 -15.35
CA TYR A 256 29.84 -5.65 -14.48
C TYR A 256 30.33 -5.40 -13.05
N MET A 257 31.15 -6.29 -12.47
CA MET A 257 31.62 -6.13 -11.08
C MET A 257 32.48 -4.86 -10.90
N ARG A 258 33.16 -4.36 -11.96
CA ARG A 258 33.98 -3.13 -11.87
C ARG A 258 33.24 -1.86 -11.46
N TRP A 259 31.90 -1.88 -11.49
CA TRP A 259 31.05 -0.78 -11.07
C TRP A 259 30.60 -0.88 -9.60
N PHE A 260 31.05 -1.89 -8.87
CA PHE A 260 30.84 -2.02 -7.42
C PHE A 260 32.10 -1.62 -6.66
N ASP A 261 32.00 -0.70 -5.70
CA ASP A 261 33.00 -0.54 -4.64
C ASP A 261 32.80 -1.64 -3.59
N ILE A 262 33.07 -2.87 -4.01
CA ILE A 262 32.71 -4.09 -3.27
C ILE A 262 33.45 -4.20 -1.93
N GLY A 263 34.66 -3.64 -1.82
CA GLY A 263 35.38 -3.55 -0.55
C GLY A 263 34.70 -2.61 0.45
N ALA A 264 34.17 -1.47 -0.02
CA ALA A 264 33.52 -0.47 0.85
C ALA A 264 32.12 -0.88 1.32
N VAL A 265 31.42 -1.79 0.62
CA VAL A 265 30.09 -2.25 1.00
C VAL A 265 30.10 -3.37 2.06
N MET A 266 31.13 -4.23 2.09
CA MET A 266 31.22 -5.38 3.01
C MET A 266 31.02 -5.09 4.51
N PRO A 267 31.34 -3.90 5.07
CA PRO A 267 31.05 -3.60 6.47
C PRO A 267 29.55 -3.51 6.82
N TYR A 268 28.69 -3.25 5.82
CA TYR A 268 27.26 -2.93 6.01
C TYR A 268 26.30 -4.05 5.57
N VAL A 269 26.84 -5.25 5.29
CA VAL A 269 26.07 -6.41 4.86
C VAL A 269 26.50 -7.66 5.63
N ASP A 270 25.60 -8.62 5.81
CA ASP A 270 25.92 -9.91 6.41
C ASP A 270 26.77 -10.77 5.45
N TRP A 271 26.39 -10.79 4.18
CA TRP A 271 27.07 -11.48 3.08
C TRP A 271 26.78 -10.85 1.71
N VAL A 272 27.55 -11.26 0.71
CA VAL A 272 27.29 -11.06 -0.72
C VAL A 272 26.94 -12.38 -1.38
N ASN A 273 25.88 -12.40 -2.20
CA ASN A 273 25.49 -13.53 -3.04
C ASN A 273 26.18 -13.35 -4.40
N LEU A 274 27.22 -14.14 -4.70
CA LEU A 274 27.97 -14.02 -5.96
C LEU A 274 27.37 -14.91 -7.06
N MET A 275 26.80 -14.31 -8.11
CA MET A 275 26.17 -15.01 -9.24
C MET A 275 27.20 -15.76 -10.10
N THR A 276 27.65 -16.92 -9.63
CA THR A 276 28.65 -17.78 -10.26
C THR A 276 28.06 -18.69 -11.34
N TYR A 277 27.20 -18.07 -12.14
CA TYR A 277 26.46 -18.59 -13.30
C TYR A 277 26.26 -17.44 -14.29
N ASP A 278 25.73 -17.73 -15.48
CA ASP A 278 25.57 -16.74 -16.56
C ASP A 278 26.87 -16.02 -16.92
N ILE A 279 27.99 -16.74 -16.81
CA ILE A 279 29.30 -16.31 -17.31
C ILE A 279 29.28 -16.20 -18.84
N HIS A 280 28.49 -17.06 -19.49
CA HIS A 280 28.34 -17.15 -20.94
C HIS A 280 26.89 -17.37 -21.35
N GLY A 281 26.52 -16.85 -22.51
CA GLY A 281 25.18 -17.00 -23.09
C GLY A 281 25.11 -16.47 -24.51
N SER A 282 23.92 -16.51 -25.11
CA SER A 282 23.73 -16.07 -26.50
C SER A 282 23.98 -14.57 -26.73
N TRP A 283 24.09 -13.77 -25.66
CA TRP A 283 24.49 -12.36 -25.72
C TRP A 283 25.98 -12.16 -26.04
N ASP A 284 26.80 -13.21 -26.02
CA ASP A 284 28.23 -13.13 -26.37
C ASP A 284 28.47 -12.89 -27.88
N GLU A 285 27.42 -12.99 -28.73
CA GLU A 285 27.48 -12.75 -30.18
C GLU A 285 28.11 -11.39 -30.54
N ASP A 286 27.68 -10.31 -29.88
CA ASP A 286 28.15 -8.95 -30.11
C ASP A 286 29.47 -8.62 -29.38
N SER A 287 30.10 -9.58 -28.70
CA SER A 287 31.32 -9.35 -27.90
C SER A 287 32.58 -9.39 -28.75
N ASP A 288 33.28 -8.25 -28.87
CA ASP A 288 34.60 -8.13 -29.54
C ASP A 288 35.68 -9.10 -29.01
N TRP A 289 35.49 -9.65 -27.80
CA TRP A 289 36.48 -10.47 -27.09
C TRP A 289 36.11 -11.95 -26.98
N ILE A 290 34.80 -12.27 -26.99
CA ILE A 290 34.28 -13.63 -26.88
C ILE A 290 33.78 -14.08 -28.26
N GLY A 291 32.79 -13.38 -28.80
CA GLY A 291 32.15 -13.69 -30.09
C GLY A 291 31.09 -14.80 -29.98
N PRO A 292 30.46 -15.16 -31.11
CA PRO A 292 29.33 -16.10 -31.17
C PRO A 292 29.77 -17.57 -31.03
N TYR A 293 30.39 -17.93 -29.91
CA TYR A 293 30.85 -19.28 -29.60
C TYR A 293 30.16 -19.84 -28.36
N VAL A 294 29.84 -21.14 -28.38
CA VAL A 294 29.22 -21.81 -27.24
C VAL A 294 30.24 -22.01 -26.13
N TYR A 295 29.93 -21.49 -24.95
CA TYR A 295 30.72 -21.69 -23.73
C TYR A 295 29.81 -21.99 -22.53
N ALA A 296 30.40 -22.58 -21.50
CA ALA A 296 29.66 -23.07 -20.35
C ALA A 296 29.37 -21.96 -19.33
N HIS A 297 28.08 -21.70 -19.07
CA HIS A 297 27.68 -20.57 -18.23
C HIS A 297 28.08 -20.68 -16.74
N THR A 298 28.53 -21.86 -16.29
CA THR A 298 28.98 -22.13 -14.91
C THR A 298 30.40 -22.72 -14.85
N ASN A 299 31.29 -22.30 -15.76
CA ASN A 299 32.70 -22.74 -15.82
C ASN A 299 33.46 -22.45 -14.52
N LEU A 300 33.85 -23.50 -13.78
CA LEU A 300 34.54 -23.36 -12.49
C LEU A 300 35.88 -22.60 -12.60
N THR A 301 36.56 -22.68 -13.75
CA THR A 301 37.81 -21.95 -13.93
C THR A 301 37.61 -20.43 -14.02
N GLU A 302 36.43 -19.98 -14.45
CA GLU A 302 36.07 -18.57 -14.55
C GLU A 302 35.34 -18.08 -13.30
N ILE A 303 34.55 -18.94 -12.64
CA ILE A 303 34.08 -18.73 -11.26
C ILE A 303 35.25 -18.37 -10.35
N LYS A 304 36.38 -19.08 -10.48
CA LYS A 304 37.61 -18.75 -9.74
C LYS A 304 38.13 -17.35 -10.07
N HIS A 305 38.18 -16.95 -11.35
CA HIS A 305 38.61 -15.61 -11.73
C HIS A 305 37.70 -14.50 -11.15
N GLY A 306 36.39 -14.76 -11.06
CA GLY A 306 35.45 -13.84 -10.41
C GLY A 306 35.65 -13.74 -8.89
N LEU A 307 35.96 -14.86 -8.22
CA LEU A 307 36.36 -14.85 -6.80
C LEU A 307 37.69 -14.11 -6.58
N ASP A 308 38.65 -14.22 -7.51
CA ASP A 308 39.91 -13.48 -7.46
C ASP A 308 39.69 -11.95 -7.50
N LEU A 309 38.62 -11.46 -8.14
CA LEU A 309 38.21 -10.05 -8.06
C LEU A 309 37.82 -9.64 -6.62
N LEU A 310 37.17 -10.52 -5.87
CA LEU A 310 36.79 -10.25 -4.48
C LEU A 310 38.04 -10.16 -3.58
N TRP A 311 38.99 -11.10 -3.72
CA TRP A 311 40.23 -11.12 -2.95
C TRP A 311 41.10 -9.89 -3.23
N ARG A 312 41.18 -9.47 -4.49
CA ARG A 312 41.85 -8.21 -4.90
C ARG A 312 41.30 -6.97 -4.19
N ASN A 313 40.02 -6.97 -3.84
CA ASN A 313 39.35 -5.86 -3.16
C ASN A 313 39.21 -6.03 -1.64
N GLY A 314 39.86 -7.05 -1.06
CA GLY A 314 39.90 -7.27 0.39
C GLY A 314 38.59 -7.80 0.98
N VAL A 315 37.72 -8.37 0.16
CA VAL A 315 36.47 -9.01 0.60
C VAL A 315 36.79 -10.25 1.44
N PRO A 316 36.24 -10.41 2.65
CA PRO A 316 36.43 -11.62 3.46
C PRO A 316 35.68 -12.82 2.87
N ALA A 317 36.33 -13.99 2.74
CA ALA A 317 35.68 -15.21 2.22
C ALA A 317 34.50 -15.65 3.09
N ASN A 318 34.61 -15.48 4.42
CA ASN A 318 33.53 -15.70 5.38
C ASN A 318 32.35 -14.69 5.28
N LYS A 319 32.28 -13.88 4.22
CA LYS A 319 31.10 -13.09 3.82
C LYS A 319 30.61 -13.37 2.38
N VAL A 320 31.16 -14.35 1.67
CA VAL A 320 30.79 -14.66 0.28
C VAL A 320 29.98 -15.95 0.21
N ASN A 321 28.81 -15.92 -0.43
CA ASN A 321 28.04 -17.11 -0.77
C ASN A 321 28.25 -17.47 -2.24
N LEU A 322 28.51 -18.75 -2.54
CA LEU A 322 28.65 -19.23 -3.92
C LEU A 322 27.26 -19.46 -4.54
N GLY A 323 27.02 -18.91 -5.73
CA GLY A 323 25.79 -19.09 -6.49
C GLY A 323 25.78 -20.38 -7.31
N LEU A 324 24.70 -21.16 -7.20
CA LEU A 324 24.49 -22.41 -7.92
C LEU A 324 23.26 -22.29 -8.82
N ALA A 325 23.43 -22.53 -10.12
CA ALA A 325 22.35 -22.48 -11.10
C ALA A 325 21.62 -23.83 -11.20
N PHE A 326 20.30 -23.82 -11.09
CA PHE A 326 19.42 -24.98 -11.31
C PHE A 326 18.79 -24.96 -12.71
N TYR A 327 19.56 -24.46 -13.67
CA TYR A 327 19.21 -24.30 -15.08
C TYR A 327 20.48 -24.40 -15.93
N GLY A 328 20.30 -24.40 -17.25
CA GLY A 328 21.38 -24.34 -18.24
C GLY A 328 21.10 -23.28 -19.31
N ARG A 329 22.18 -22.78 -19.92
CA ARG A 329 22.13 -21.91 -21.10
C ARG A 329 22.21 -22.73 -22.37
N THR A 330 21.35 -22.39 -23.34
CA THR A 330 21.19 -23.13 -24.59
C THR A 330 21.53 -22.29 -25.82
N TYR A 331 22.03 -22.96 -26.85
CA TYR A 331 22.46 -22.35 -28.11
C TYR A 331 21.97 -23.21 -29.28
N LYS A 332 21.83 -22.59 -30.45
CA LYS A 332 21.67 -23.28 -31.72
C LYS A 332 22.99 -23.15 -32.49
N LEU A 333 23.67 -24.27 -32.68
CA LEU A 333 24.96 -24.37 -33.36
C LEU A 333 24.85 -23.93 -34.82
N GLU A 334 25.86 -23.22 -35.32
CA GLU A 334 25.97 -22.89 -36.77
C GLU A 334 26.32 -24.15 -37.57
N ASP A 335 27.28 -24.94 -37.07
CA ASP A 335 27.66 -26.25 -37.61
C ASP A 335 27.22 -27.37 -36.65
N PRO A 336 26.20 -28.18 -37.00
CA PRO A 336 25.76 -29.30 -36.18
C PRO A 336 26.83 -30.38 -35.94
N ASP A 337 27.91 -30.44 -36.75
CA ASP A 337 29.02 -31.37 -36.54
C ASP A 337 30.08 -30.84 -35.54
N CYS A 338 29.99 -29.57 -35.12
CA CYS A 338 30.83 -28.94 -34.10
C CYS A 338 30.06 -28.82 -32.78
N ASP A 339 30.33 -29.67 -31.78
CA ASP A 339 29.50 -29.79 -30.57
C ASP A 339 30.22 -29.67 -29.22
N THR A 340 31.44 -29.13 -29.23
CA THR A 340 32.25 -28.83 -28.05
C THR A 340 32.27 -27.33 -27.73
N PRO A 341 32.61 -26.90 -26.50
CA PRO A 341 32.89 -25.50 -26.20
C PRO A 341 33.88 -24.86 -27.19
N GLY A 342 33.61 -23.62 -27.60
CA GLY A 342 34.34 -22.92 -28.66
C GLY A 342 33.82 -23.18 -30.10
N CYS A 343 32.76 -23.97 -30.29
CA CYS A 343 32.06 -24.09 -31.57
C CYS A 343 31.12 -22.89 -31.81
N PRO A 344 30.93 -22.42 -33.06
CA PRO A 344 30.09 -21.27 -33.35
C PRO A 344 28.59 -21.56 -33.18
N PHE A 345 27.83 -20.57 -32.71
CA PHE A 345 26.37 -20.58 -32.68
C PHE A 345 25.78 -19.57 -33.67
N ALA A 346 24.55 -19.83 -34.14
CA ALA A 346 23.81 -18.99 -35.06
C ALA A 346 22.60 -18.30 -34.42
N ASP A 347 22.07 -18.82 -33.32
CA ASP A 347 20.96 -18.23 -32.56
C ASP A 347 21.03 -18.69 -31.08
N PRO A 348 20.29 -18.04 -30.15
CA PRO A 348 19.90 -18.64 -28.89
C PRO A 348 19.21 -20.00 -29.09
N GLY A 349 19.41 -20.95 -28.17
CA GLY A 349 18.79 -22.26 -28.26
C GLY A 349 17.26 -22.20 -28.16
N THR A 350 16.57 -23.20 -28.74
CA THR A 350 15.11 -23.28 -28.73
C THR A 350 14.57 -23.28 -27.30
N ALA A 351 13.53 -22.48 -27.05
CA ALA A 351 12.93 -22.34 -25.73
C ALA A 351 12.56 -23.69 -25.09
N GLY A 352 12.92 -23.86 -23.81
CA GLY A 352 12.53 -25.02 -23.01
C GLY A 352 11.01 -25.16 -22.88
N GLN A 353 10.52 -26.39 -22.74
CA GLN A 353 9.09 -26.68 -22.76
C GLN A 353 8.35 -26.08 -21.56
N CYS A 354 9.01 -26.03 -20.40
CA CYS A 354 8.45 -25.47 -19.17
C CYS A 354 8.94 -24.03 -18.95
N SER A 355 10.24 -23.79 -19.11
CA SER A 355 10.87 -22.47 -18.95
C SER A 355 10.44 -21.44 -20.00
N GLY A 356 10.05 -21.87 -21.21
CA GLY A 356 9.37 -21.02 -22.20
C GLY A 356 10.18 -19.85 -22.78
N THR A 357 11.49 -19.82 -22.52
CA THR A 357 12.40 -18.72 -22.87
C THR A 357 13.54 -19.26 -23.75
N GLY A 358 13.83 -18.60 -24.87
CA GLY A 358 14.95 -18.96 -25.74
C GLY A 358 16.30 -18.75 -25.04
N GLY A 359 17.30 -19.56 -25.40
CA GLY A 359 18.63 -19.55 -24.79
C GLY A 359 18.69 -20.12 -23.36
N TYR A 360 17.63 -20.77 -22.89
CA TYR A 360 17.44 -21.15 -21.49
C TYR A 360 16.66 -22.46 -21.33
N MET A 361 17.04 -23.28 -20.34
CA MET A 361 16.28 -24.44 -19.87
C MET A 361 16.48 -24.65 -18.37
N SER A 362 15.39 -24.85 -17.60
CA SER A 362 15.50 -25.32 -16.21
C SER A 362 16.10 -26.73 -16.13
N TYR A 363 16.61 -27.16 -14.97
CA TYR A 363 17.11 -28.53 -14.79
C TYR A 363 16.04 -29.58 -15.15
N GLN A 364 14.77 -29.32 -14.83
CA GLN A 364 13.63 -30.15 -15.27
C GLN A 364 13.50 -30.23 -16.82
N ASP A 365 13.66 -29.13 -17.55
CA ASP A 365 13.63 -29.13 -19.03
C ASP A 365 14.81 -29.93 -19.61
N ILE A 366 15.98 -29.87 -18.96
CA ILE A 366 17.20 -30.60 -19.36
C ILE A 366 17.04 -32.10 -19.13
N GLU A 367 16.60 -32.50 -17.95
CA GLU A 367 16.21 -33.89 -17.60
C GLU A 367 15.20 -34.47 -18.61
N TYR A 368 14.13 -33.73 -18.89
CA TYR A 368 13.14 -34.12 -19.90
C TYR A 368 13.76 -34.24 -21.31
N THR A 369 14.68 -33.35 -21.66
CA THR A 369 15.41 -33.40 -22.94
C THR A 369 16.33 -34.63 -23.01
N ILE A 370 17.01 -34.98 -21.92
CA ILE A 370 17.83 -36.20 -21.82
C ILE A 370 16.94 -37.44 -22.04
N GLN A 371 15.82 -37.52 -21.33
CA GLN A 371 14.89 -38.66 -21.41
C GLN A 371 14.20 -38.78 -22.77
N SER A 372 13.85 -37.66 -23.42
CA SER A 372 13.08 -37.64 -24.68
C SER A 372 13.94 -37.68 -25.94
N ASN A 373 15.18 -37.19 -25.90
CA ASN A 373 16.08 -37.17 -27.05
C ASN A 373 17.26 -38.16 -26.94
N ASN A 374 17.50 -38.77 -25.78
CA ASN A 374 18.62 -39.68 -25.51
C ASN A 374 19.98 -39.15 -26.05
N PRO A 375 20.38 -37.91 -25.70
CA PRO A 375 21.71 -37.39 -26.00
C PRO A 375 22.77 -38.14 -25.16
N THR A 376 24.05 -37.83 -25.40
CA THR A 376 25.16 -38.29 -24.56
C THR A 376 25.74 -37.09 -23.80
N PRO A 377 25.39 -36.88 -22.52
CA PRO A 377 26.01 -35.86 -21.69
C PRO A 377 27.53 -36.04 -21.58
N VAL A 378 28.26 -34.97 -21.83
CA VAL A 378 29.71 -34.87 -21.66
C VAL A 378 29.99 -34.10 -20.38
N TYR A 379 30.88 -34.64 -19.55
CA TYR A 379 31.41 -33.97 -18.36
C TYR A 379 32.76 -33.35 -18.70
N ASP A 380 32.90 -32.03 -18.54
CA ASP A 380 34.21 -31.38 -18.62
C ASP A 380 34.93 -31.45 -17.26
N GLU A 381 36.08 -32.13 -17.24
CA GLU A 381 36.87 -32.34 -16.03
C GLU A 381 37.61 -31.07 -15.55
N LYS A 382 37.90 -30.12 -16.44
CA LYS A 382 38.56 -28.86 -16.11
C LYS A 382 37.55 -27.83 -15.62
N GLU A 383 36.43 -27.71 -16.32
CA GLU A 383 35.42 -26.67 -16.09
C GLU A 383 34.35 -27.08 -15.07
N LYS A 384 34.29 -28.36 -14.70
CA LYS A 384 33.35 -28.93 -13.72
C LYS A 384 31.90 -28.59 -14.09
N VAL A 385 31.54 -28.92 -15.33
CA VAL A 385 30.24 -28.62 -15.94
C VAL A 385 29.82 -29.75 -16.88
N MET A 386 28.52 -29.88 -17.13
CA MET A 386 27.97 -30.81 -18.11
C MET A 386 27.56 -30.06 -19.38
N TYR A 387 27.69 -30.70 -20.54
CA TYR A 387 27.06 -30.23 -21.77
C TYR A 387 26.61 -31.38 -22.70
N PHE A 388 25.68 -31.10 -23.61
CA PHE A 388 25.38 -31.99 -24.73
C PHE A 388 24.70 -31.28 -25.91
N LYS A 389 24.80 -31.93 -27.08
CA LYS A 389 23.98 -31.66 -28.26
C LYS A 389 22.73 -32.54 -28.31
N TYR A 390 21.61 -31.97 -28.74
CA TYR A 390 20.33 -32.64 -28.91
C TYR A 390 19.60 -32.11 -30.16
N ARG A 391 18.61 -32.87 -30.67
CA ARG A 391 17.73 -32.51 -31.80
C ARG A 391 18.42 -32.09 -33.13
N GLY A 392 19.72 -32.32 -33.27
CA GLY A 392 20.50 -31.98 -34.45
C GLY A 392 21.49 -30.85 -34.15
N ASP A 393 20.97 -29.63 -34.03
CA ASP A 393 21.74 -28.39 -33.93
C ASP A 393 21.62 -27.68 -32.56
N GLN A 394 20.90 -28.24 -31.59
CA GLN A 394 20.69 -27.60 -30.29
C GLN A 394 21.74 -28.06 -29.28
N TRP A 395 22.28 -27.14 -28.48
CA TRP A 395 23.31 -27.40 -27.48
C TRP A 395 22.95 -26.78 -26.14
N VAL A 396 23.34 -27.42 -25.02
CA VAL A 396 23.12 -26.91 -23.67
C VAL A 396 24.34 -27.17 -22.78
N SER A 397 24.70 -26.18 -21.96
CA SER A 397 25.60 -26.33 -20.80
C SER A 397 24.81 -26.16 -19.51
N TYR A 398 25.11 -26.97 -18.49
CA TYR A 398 24.36 -27.02 -17.24
C TYR A 398 25.13 -27.72 -16.11
N ASP A 399 24.60 -27.63 -14.90
CA ASP A 399 25.06 -28.39 -13.73
C ASP A 399 24.20 -29.62 -13.45
N ASN A 400 24.84 -30.71 -13.01
CA ASN A 400 24.18 -31.91 -12.49
C ASN A 400 24.66 -32.21 -11.05
N GLU A 401 24.16 -33.28 -10.45
CA GLU A 401 24.47 -33.62 -9.06
C GLU A 401 25.97 -33.82 -8.81
N LYS A 402 26.73 -34.25 -9.82
CA LYS A 402 28.20 -34.39 -9.73
C LYS A 402 28.87 -33.02 -9.68
N THR A 403 28.58 -32.15 -10.65
CA THR A 403 29.25 -30.85 -10.76
C THR A 403 28.85 -29.91 -9.62
N ILE A 404 27.60 -29.99 -9.14
CA ILE A 404 27.14 -29.32 -7.91
C ILE A 404 27.98 -29.76 -6.70
N ARG A 405 28.20 -31.06 -6.48
CA ARG A 405 29.03 -31.53 -5.35
C ARG A 405 30.47 -31.01 -5.45
N GLU A 406 31.06 -31.07 -6.64
CA GLU A 406 32.43 -30.57 -6.89
C GLU A 406 32.54 -29.05 -6.64
N LYS A 407 31.49 -28.28 -6.97
CA LYS A 407 31.39 -26.83 -6.68
C LYS A 407 31.20 -26.52 -5.19
N VAL A 408 30.45 -27.34 -4.46
CA VAL A 408 30.29 -27.19 -2.99
C VAL A 408 31.55 -27.63 -2.22
N GLU A 409 32.26 -28.65 -2.70
CA GLU A 409 33.59 -29.01 -2.19
C GLU A 409 34.59 -27.86 -2.41
N PHE A 410 34.62 -27.27 -3.60
CA PHE A 410 35.41 -26.07 -3.89
C PHE A 410 35.06 -24.87 -2.99
N ALA A 411 33.77 -24.61 -2.74
CA ALA A 411 33.34 -23.55 -1.82
C ALA A 411 33.84 -23.79 -0.37
N ASN A 412 33.83 -25.04 0.08
CA ASN A 412 34.37 -25.44 1.38
C ASN A 412 35.89 -25.29 1.47
N ASP A 413 36.63 -25.72 0.45
CA ASP A 413 38.10 -25.62 0.41
C ASP A 413 38.60 -24.17 0.47
N LEU A 414 37.79 -23.21 0.00
CA LEU A 414 38.06 -21.77 0.10
C LEU A 414 37.59 -21.14 1.43
N GLY A 415 36.83 -21.86 2.25
CA GLY A 415 36.22 -21.32 3.47
C GLY A 415 35.23 -20.19 3.19
N LEU A 416 34.35 -20.34 2.20
CA LEU A 416 33.30 -19.37 1.91
C LEU A 416 32.24 -19.32 3.03
N ARG A 417 31.35 -18.32 3.03
CA ARG A 417 30.31 -18.17 4.06
C ARG A 417 29.19 -19.22 3.95
N GLY A 418 28.83 -19.55 2.72
CA GLY A 418 27.61 -20.29 2.41
C GLY A 418 27.40 -20.53 0.92
N LEU A 419 26.19 -20.98 0.59
CA LEU A 419 25.72 -21.25 -0.76
C LEU A 419 24.37 -20.56 -0.99
N PHE A 420 24.14 -20.06 -2.20
CA PHE A 420 22.80 -19.71 -2.64
C PHE A 420 22.45 -20.37 -3.99
N ILE A 421 21.15 -20.54 -4.23
CA ILE A 421 20.62 -21.29 -5.37
C ILE A 421 19.70 -20.39 -6.18
N TRP A 422 19.94 -20.30 -7.49
CA TRP A 422 19.05 -19.67 -8.47
C TRP A 422 18.55 -20.69 -9.50
N ALA A 423 17.26 -21.07 -9.52
CA ALA A 423 16.26 -20.88 -8.48
C ALA A 423 15.69 -22.25 -8.08
N ILE A 424 15.21 -22.38 -6.83
CA ILE A 424 14.88 -23.70 -6.26
C ILE A 424 13.72 -24.39 -6.98
N ASP A 425 12.80 -23.59 -7.56
CA ASP A 425 11.64 -24.10 -8.29
C ASP A 425 11.95 -24.59 -9.72
N GLN A 426 13.22 -24.46 -10.14
CA GLN A 426 13.74 -24.93 -11.43
C GLN A 426 14.37 -26.33 -11.38
N ASP A 427 14.57 -26.88 -10.17
CA ASP A 427 14.99 -28.27 -9.97
C ASP A 427 13.94 -29.24 -10.53
N ASN A 428 14.32 -30.52 -10.64
CA ASN A 428 13.37 -31.58 -10.94
C ASN A 428 12.41 -31.83 -9.74
N LEU A 429 11.37 -32.63 -9.95
CA LEU A 429 10.35 -32.86 -8.90
C LEU A 429 10.89 -33.62 -7.68
N ASP A 430 11.98 -34.38 -7.86
CA ASP A 430 12.63 -35.16 -6.82
C ASP A 430 13.67 -34.34 -6.02
N ASN A 431 13.96 -33.10 -6.45
CA ASN A 431 14.91 -32.17 -5.85
C ASN A 431 16.37 -32.69 -5.89
N ASP A 432 16.80 -33.27 -7.00
CA ASP A 432 18.10 -33.94 -7.10
C ASP A 432 19.29 -32.97 -6.98
N LEU A 433 19.19 -31.75 -7.52
CA LEU A 433 20.26 -30.76 -7.36
C LEU A 433 20.32 -30.23 -5.92
N LEU A 434 19.18 -29.93 -5.29
CA LEU A 434 19.15 -29.54 -3.88
C LEU A 434 19.68 -30.68 -2.97
N ASN A 435 19.35 -31.93 -3.28
CA ASN A 435 19.90 -33.08 -2.56
C ASN A 435 21.42 -33.18 -2.74
N ALA A 436 21.93 -32.88 -3.94
CA ALA A 436 23.36 -32.86 -4.24
C ALA A 436 24.12 -31.75 -3.48
N VAL A 437 23.54 -30.56 -3.37
CA VAL A 437 24.05 -29.45 -2.54
C VAL A 437 24.28 -29.92 -1.10
N LEU A 438 23.32 -30.66 -0.55
CA LEU A 438 23.26 -31.03 0.86
C LEU A 438 23.99 -32.33 1.22
N GLN A 439 24.63 -33.02 0.26
CA GLN A 439 25.42 -34.22 0.55
C GLN A 439 26.59 -33.90 1.50
N PRO A 440 26.89 -34.74 2.52
CA PRO A 440 26.41 -36.11 2.69
C PRO A 440 25.09 -36.27 3.47
N GLU A 441 24.55 -35.24 4.12
CA GLU A 441 23.31 -35.38 4.92
C GLU A 441 22.04 -35.42 4.06
N GLY A 442 22.05 -34.74 2.92
CA GLY A 442 20.96 -34.73 1.93
C GLY A 442 19.74 -33.90 2.36
N LEU A 443 18.62 -34.13 1.66
CA LEU A 443 17.35 -33.46 1.93
C LEU A 443 16.90 -33.67 3.39
N GLY A 444 16.46 -32.59 4.04
CA GLY A 444 16.12 -32.58 5.47
C GLY A 444 17.28 -32.24 6.41
N LYS A 445 18.47 -31.83 5.91
CA LYS A 445 19.63 -31.44 6.73
C LYS A 445 19.30 -30.45 7.86
N PHE A 446 18.37 -29.52 7.65
CA PHE A 446 18.01 -28.50 8.65
C PHE A 446 16.72 -28.81 9.40
N LYS A 447 16.18 -30.03 9.29
CA LYS A 447 14.94 -30.46 9.95
C LYS A 447 14.89 -30.07 11.43
N GLU A 448 15.96 -30.35 12.19
CA GLU A 448 16.06 -29.99 13.60
C GLU A 448 16.23 -28.48 13.83
N ARG A 449 17.12 -27.82 13.08
CA ARG A 449 17.37 -26.36 13.15
C ARG A 449 16.10 -25.56 12.87
N ASN A 450 15.30 -26.02 11.91
CA ASN A 450 14.09 -25.38 11.47
C ASN A 450 12.88 -25.77 12.34
N GLY A 451 13.02 -26.77 13.23
CA GLY A 451 12.00 -27.18 14.19
C GLY A 451 10.98 -28.21 13.67
N VAL A 452 11.24 -28.87 12.55
CA VAL A 452 10.31 -29.77 11.87
C VAL A 452 10.26 -31.15 12.57
N GLY A 453 9.07 -31.61 13.00
CA GLY A 453 8.88 -32.88 13.73
C GLY A 453 9.42 -34.13 13.04
N ALA A 454 9.97 -35.08 13.80
CA ALA A 454 10.85 -36.18 13.33
C ALA A 454 10.22 -37.12 12.28
N ASP A 455 8.91 -37.25 12.25
CA ASP A 455 8.08 -38.04 11.34
C ASP A 455 7.47 -37.22 10.18
N GLY A 456 7.68 -35.90 10.16
CA GLY A 456 6.96 -34.97 9.28
C GLY A 456 5.57 -34.60 9.80
N SER A 457 5.21 -35.07 11.00
CA SER A 457 3.87 -34.95 11.58
C SER A 457 3.86 -34.69 13.09
N ASP A 458 4.76 -33.84 13.59
CA ASP A 458 4.66 -33.36 14.99
C ASP A 458 5.10 -31.90 15.23
N TRP A 459 4.69 -30.99 14.34
CA TRP A 459 4.00 -29.80 14.86
C TRP A 459 2.56 -30.24 15.13
N LYS A 460 2.25 -30.57 16.39
CA LYS A 460 0.92 -31.01 16.80
C LYS A 460 -0.15 -30.05 16.31
N LYS A 461 -0.96 -30.50 15.34
CA LYS A 461 -2.24 -29.91 14.91
C LYS A 461 -2.41 -28.45 15.32
N VAL A 462 -1.67 -27.57 14.64
CA VAL A 462 -2.26 -26.29 14.30
C VAL A 462 -3.37 -26.65 13.32
N ASP A 463 -4.63 -26.56 13.76
CA ASP A 463 -5.79 -27.12 13.05
C ASP A 463 -6.16 -26.20 11.87
N LEU A 464 -5.27 -26.17 10.84
CA LEU A 464 -5.34 -25.36 9.62
C LEU A 464 -6.48 -25.76 8.66
N ASP A 465 -7.58 -26.30 9.19
CA ASP A 465 -8.85 -26.59 8.51
C ASP A 465 -9.58 -25.30 8.05
N GLY A 466 -8.87 -24.18 7.89
CA GLY A 466 -9.42 -22.84 7.76
C GLY A 466 -9.98 -22.27 9.07
N ARG A 467 -9.62 -22.83 10.23
CA ARG A 467 -10.20 -22.51 11.56
C ARG A 467 -9.15 -22.00 12.55
N CYS A 468 -9.62 -21.31 13.59
CA CYS A 468 -8.78 -20.73 14.64
C CYS A 468 -8.49 -21.73 15.76
N PHE A 469 -7.36 -21.55 16.45
CA PHE A 469 -6.86 -22.47 17.49
C PHE A 469 -6.11 -21.71 18.60
N TRP A 470 -5.98 -22.32 19.77
CA TRP A 470 -5.22 -21.77 20.90
C TRP A 470 -3.73 -22.14 20.82
N SER A 471 -2.84 -21.18 21.10
CA SER A 471 -1.39 -21.39 21.23
C SER A 471 -1.03 -22.23 22.47
N ASP A 472 0.25 -22.51 22.68
CA ASP A 472 0.73 -22.96 24.00
C ASP A 472 0.72 -21.80 25.01
N CYS A 473 0.57 -22.10 26.29
CA CYS A 473 0.61 -21.09 27.34
C CYS A 473 2.02 -20.48 27.47
N GLU A 474 2.10 -19.14 27.44
CA GLU A 474 3.34 -18.35 27.30
C GLU A 474 4.02 -18.47 25.92
N GLY A 475 3.34 -19.05 24.92
CA GLY A 475 3.78 -19.10 23.52
C GLY A 475 3.01 -18.12 22.62
N ASP A 476 3.71 -17.50 21.68
CA ASP A 476 3.13 -16.66 20.64
C ASP A 476 2.34 -17.48 19.60
N CYS A 477 1.60 -16.79 18.73
CA CYS A 477 1.00 -17.45 17.57
C CYS A 477 2.10 -17.90 16.59
N PRO A 478 1.99 -19.10 16.02
CA PRO A 478 2.90 -19.52 14.96
C PRO A 478 2.73 -18.59 13.75
N THR A 479 3.78 -18.46 12.93
CA THR A 479 3.81 -17.56 11.77
C THR A 479 2.61 -17.79 10.84
N GLY A 480 2.21 -16.84 10.00
CA GLY A 480 1.09 -17.04 9.07
C GLY A 480 -0.29 -17.25 9.72
N THR A 481 -0.39 -16.99 11.02
CA THR A 481 -1.66 -16.91 11.74
C THR A 481 -1.71 -15.57 12.46
N ASN A 482 -2.83 -14.85 12.31
CA ASN A 482 -3.09 -13.63 13.05
C ASN A 482 -3.41 -13.98 14.51
N LYS A 483 -2.82 -13.25 15.44
CA LYS A 483 -3.23 -13.26 16.85
C LYS A 483 -4.50 -12.40 17.00
N ILE A 484 -5.62 -13.03 17.32
CA ILE A 484 -6.94 -12.39 17.39
C ILE A 484 -7.27 -11.93 18.82
N THR A 485 -7.03 -12.77 19.81
CA THR A 485 -7.26 -12.43 21.22
C THR A 485 -6.32 -13.21 22.14
N THR A 486 -6.25 -12.85 23.41
CA THR A 486 -5.36 -13.49 24.39
C THR A 486 -6.09 -13.66 25.72
N VAL A 487 -6.14 -14.87 26.27
CA VAL A 487 -6.79 -15.17 27.56
C VAL A 487 -5.79 -15.73 28.57
N ARG A 488 -6.20 -15.89 29.83
CA ARG A 488 -5.36 -16.51 30.85
C ARG A 488 -5.28 -18.02 30.65
N CYS A 489 -4.17 -18.61 31.07
CA CYS A 489 -3.97 -20.05 31.12
C CYS A 489 -4.11 -20.60 32.56
N ALA A 490 -4.52 -21.87 32.67
CA ALA A 490 -4.50 -22.60 33.93
C ALA A 490 -3.09 -22.63 34.54
N ARG A 491 -2.97 -22.21 35.81
CA ARG A 491 -1.69 -22.00 36.50
C ARG A 491 -0.86 -23.29 36.63
N ARG A 492 0.11 -23.51 35.74
CA ARG A 492 1.09 -24.60 35.84
C ARG A 492 2.05 -24.37 37.02
N LYS A 493 2.35 -25.40 37.81
CA LYS A 493 3.22 -25.32 39.02
C LYS A 493 4.65 -24.82 38.78
N ASN A 494 5.11 -24.84 37.53
CA ASN A 494 6.49 -24.52 37.14
C ASN A 494 6.60 -23.28 36.21
N SER A 495 5.52 -22.50 36.00
CA SER A 495 5.62 -21.25 35.22
C SER A 495 6.55 -20.25 35.93
N LYS A 496 7.37 -19.55 35.13
CA LYS A 496 8.24 -18.46 35.62
C LYS A 496 7.48 -17.16 35.85
N THR A 497 6.26 -17.06 35.30
CA THR A 497 5.45 -15.86 35.20
C THR A 497 4.31 -15.93 36.21
N LYS A 498 3.91 -14.79 36.77
CA LYS A 498 2.93 -14.80 37.87
C LYS A 498 1.53 -15.20 37.42
N ASP A 499 1.20 -14.89 36.16
CA ASP A 499 -0.07 -15.14 35.46
C ASP A 499 0.23 -15.48 33.98
N PRO A 500 0.20 -16.76 33.56
CA PRO A 500 0.48 -17.18 32.18
C PRO A 500 -0.70 -16.88 31.24
N MET A 501 -0.39 -16.55 29.98
CA MET A 501 -1.36 -16.18 28.93
C MET A 501 -1.36 -17.19 27.76
N ILE A 502 -2.43 -17.25 26.98
CA ILE A 502 -2.61 -18.13 25.81
C ILE A 502 -3.30 -17.34 24.68
N ASN A 503 -2.84 -17.47 23.44
CA ASN A 503 -3.27 -16.67 22.29
C ASN A 503 -4.24 -17.43 21.39
N LEU A 504 -5.28 -16.77 20.88
CA LEU A 504 -6.10 -17.27 19.78
C LEU A 504 -5.43 -16.89 18.47
N CYS A 505 -5.18 -17.88 17.64
CA CYS A 505 -4.44 -17.77 16.41
C CYS A 505 -5.34 -18.23 15.25
N CYS A 506 -5.54 -17.38 14.25
CA CYS A 506 -6.41 -17.64 13.10
C CYS A 506 -5.61 -17.60 11.79
N PRO A 507 -5.86 -18.48 10.81
CA PRO A 507 -5.19 -18.43 9.51
C PRO A 507 -5.40 -17.09 8.79
N LEU A 508 -4.34 -16.49 8.26
CA LEU A 508 -4.39 -15.17 7.60
C LEU A 508 -5.53 -15.02 6.58
N ALA A 509 -5.77 -16.05 5.76
CA ALA A 509 -6.74 -16.01 4.66
C ALA A 509 -8.23 -15.99 5.09
N ASN A 510 -8.53 -16.39 6.33
CA ASN A 510 -9.89 -16.43 6.89
C ASN A 510 -9.91 -15.85 8.33
N SER A 511 -9.04 -14.89 8.59
CA SER A 511 -8.94 -14.24 9.90
C SER A 511 -10.22 -13.42 10.13
N PRO A 512 -11.04 -13.71 11.15
CA PRO A 512 -12.11 -12.78 11.54
C PRO A 512 -11.46 -11.48 12.02
N ASP A 513 -12.12 -10.36 11.76
CA ASP A 513 -11.70 -9.06 12.29
C ASP A 513 -11.92 -9.03 13.81
N PRO A 514 -10.86 -8.92 14.64
CA PRO A 514 -10.97 -8.91 16.09
C PRO A 514 -11.91 -7.84 16.64
N GLU A 515 -12.10 -6.72 15.92
CA GLU A 515 -12.98 -5.61 16.34
C GLU A 515 -14.47 -5.99 16.21
N THR A 516 -14.79 -6.93 15.33
CA THR A 516 -16.17 -7.45 15.11
C THR A 516 -16.53 -8.63 16.02
N CYS A 517 -15.65 -8.98 16.97
CA CYS A 517 -15.72 -10.22 17.75
C CYS A 517 -15.87 -9.98 19.26
N ARG A 518 -16.60 -10.89 19.94
CA ARG A 518 -16.83 -10.83 21.40
C ARG A 518 -16.80 -12.21 22.06
N TRP A 519 -16.49 -12.23 23.35
CA TRP A 519 -16.73 -13.39 24.20
C TRP A 519 -18.17 -13.44 24.68
N SER A 520 -18.72 -14.65 24.80
CA SER A 520 -20.06 -14.88 25.30
C SER A 520 -20.06 -16.04 26.32
N ALA A 521 -20.58 -15.76 27.51
CA ALA A 521 -20.61 -16.69 28.64
C ALA A 521 -21.97 -16.57 29.37
N PRO A 522 -22.87 -17.57 29.27
CA PRO A 522 -24.16 -17.53 29.94
C PRO A 522 -24.00 -17.51 31.46
N ASN A 523 -24.54 -16.49 32.11
CA ASN A 523 -24.08 -16.10 33.44
C ASN A 523 -24.98 -16.64 34.58
N LEU A 524 -24.85 -17.94 34.89
CA LEU A 524 -25.48 -18.55 36.06
C LEU A 524 -24.61 -18.35 37.32
N PHE A 525 -25.24 -17.85 38.39
CA PHE A 525 -24.61 -17.54 39.67
C PHE A 525 -23.43 -16.54 39.62
N GLY A 526 -23.38 -15.64 38.63
CA GLY A 526 -22.44 -14.51 38.61
C GLY A 526 -21.00 -14.90 38.28
N GLY A 527 -20.82 -15.71 37.23
CA GLY A 527 -19.54 -16.16 36.68
C GLY A 527 -19.11 -17.55 37.17
N LEU A 528 -19.84 -18.14 38.14
CA LEU A 528 -19.42 -19.40 38.76
C LEU A 528 -19.68 -20.63 37.87
N ILE A 529 -20.71 -20.61 37.02
CA ILE A 529 -21.05 -21.73 36.13
C ILE A 529 -21.39 -21.16 34.75
N CYS A 530 -20.67 -21.61 33.73
CA CYS A 530 -20.92 -21.32 32.32
C CYS A 530 -21.58 -22.56 31.69
N GLU A 531 -22.79 -22.45 31.16
CA GLU A 531 -23.36 -23.56 30.38
C GLU A 531 -22.93 -23.44 28.91
N SER A 532 -22.45 -24.54 28.31
CA SER A 532 -21.96 -24.61 26.93
C SER A 532 -23.09 -24.57 25.87
N THR A 533 -24.13 -23.80 26.13
CA THR A 533 -25.39 -23.81 25.38
C THR A 533 -25.67 -22.45 24.76
N ASN A 534 -25.44 -22.35 23.45
CA ASN A 534 -26.05 -21.34 22.58
C ASN A 534 -25.70 -19.88 22.96
N SER A 535 -24.42 -19.52 23.06
CA SER A 535 -24.02 -18.19 23.53
C SER A 535 -23.70 -17.15 22.45
N CYS A 536 -23.45 -17.55 21.19
CA CYS A 536 -23.39 -16.60 20.07
C CYS A 536 -24.79 -16.19 19.58
N ASP A 537 -24.94 -14.93 19.19
CA ASP A 537 -26.21 -14.34 18.76
C ASP A 537 -26.58 -14.64 17.30
N VAL A 538 -27.81 -14.30 16.94
CA VAL A 538 -28.39 -14.50 15.60
C VAL A 538 -27.73 -13.52 14.61
N GLY A 539 -26.78 -14.03 13.82
CA GLY A 539 -25.95 -13.22 12.91
C GLY A 539 -24.45 -13.27 13.24
N GLU A 540 -24.07 -13.98 14.32
CA GLU A 540 -22.68 -14.26 14.68
C GLU A 540 -22.27 -15.70 14.32
N GLU A 541 -21.01 -15.89 13.93
CA GLU A 541 -20.36 -17.19 13.76
C GLU A 541 -19.49 -17.51 15.00
N ARG A 542 -19.57 -18.76 15.51
CA ARG A 542 -18.73 -19.22 16.61
C ARG A 542 -17.35 -19.62 16.10
N ILE A 543 -16.33 -18.90 16.53
CA ILE A 543 -14.94 -19.13 16.13
C ILE A 543 -14.24 -20.18 17.00
N VAL A 544 -14.38 -20.10 18.33
CA VAL A 544 -13.70 -21.01 19.28
C VAL A 544 -14.41 -21.02 20.64
N THR A 545 -14.04 -21.93 21.54
CA THR A 545 -14.49 -21.95 22.95
C THR A 545 -13.32 -21.98 23.94
N SER A 546 -13.55 -21.58 25.20
CA SER A 546 -12.53 -21.61 26.27
C SER A 546 -13.14 -21.52 27.68
N GLN A 547 -12.47 -22.13 28.66
CA GLN A 547 -12.76 -21.96 30.10
C GLN A 547 -12.30 -20.60 30.65
N TYR A 548 -11.30 -19.98 30.01
CA TYR A 548 -10.79 -18.66 30.35
C TYR A 548 -11.16 -17.69 29.24
N TYR A 549 -11.79 -16.58 29.59
CA TYR A 549 -12.31 -15.62 28.63
C TYR A 549 -11.99 -14.18 29.06
N ILE A 550 -12.21 -13.23 28.15
CA ILE A 550 -12.21 -11.80 28.51
C ILE A 550 -13.67 -11.41 28.76
N ASN A 551 -13.99 -10.97 29.98
CA ASN A 551 -15.34 -10.51 30.29
C ASN A 551 -15.60 -9.11 29.68
N GLY A 552 -16.85 -8.65 29.69
CA GLY A 552 -17.25 -7.35 29.10
C GLY A 552 -16.67 -6.09 29.76
N LYS A 553 -15.64 -6.20 30.59
CA LYS A 553 -14.83 -5.09 31.14
C LYS A 553 -13.36 -5.14 30.70
N ASN A 554 -13.02 -5.99 29.74
CA ASN A 554 -11.64 -6.34 29.38
C ASN A 554 -10.81 -6.95 30.53
N GLU A 555 -11.48 -7.61 31.49
CA GLU A 555 -10.82 -8.35 32.58
C GLU A 555 -10.81 -9.86 32.26
N HIS A 556 -9.69 -10.54 32.53
CA HIS A 556 -9.60 -11.98 32.36
C HIS A 556 -10.31 -12.73 33.48
N ASP A 557 -11.31 -13.52 33.09
CA ASP A 557 -12.18 -14.28 33.98
C ASP A 557 -12.14 -15.79 33.67
N ALA A 558 -12.79 -16.62 34.48
CA ALA A 558 -12.75 -18.07 34.35
C ALA A 558 -14.06 -18.76 34.75
N CYS A 559 -14.54 -19.66 33.91
CA CYS A 559 -15.64 -20.56 34.21
C CYS A 559 -15.19 -21.62 35.25
N LEU A 560 -15.93 -21.76 36.36
CA LEU A 560 -15.62 -22.76 37.39
C LEU A 560 -16.20 -24.15 37.03
N GLU A 561 -17.24 -24.17 36.19
CA GLU A 561 -17.81 -25.34 35.54
C GLU A 561 -18.30 -24.91 34.13
N GLY A 562 -17.91 -25.66 33.08
CA GLY A 562 -18.22 -25.38 31.67
C GLY A 562 -17.34 -24.32 30.96
N ASP A 563 -17.77 -23.85 29.79
CA ASP A 563 -16.98 -23.06 28.81
C ASP A 563 -17.73 -21.82 28.29
N ALA A 564 -16.99 -20.84 27.75
CA ALA A 564 -17.49 -19.66 27.03
C ALA A 564 -17.19 -19.77 25.52
N ASP A 565 -18.05 -19.23 24.64
CA ASP A 565 -17.80 -19.16 23.19
C ASP A 565 -17.18 -17.79 22.81
N TYR A 566 -16.37 -17.75 21.74
CA TYR A 566 -15.92 -16.53 21.07
C TYR A 566 -16.63 -16.40 19.71
N CYS A 567 -17.33 -15.29 19.51
CA CYS A 567 -18.34 -15.09 18.47
C CYS A 567 -18.00 -13.85 17.64
N CYS A 568 -18.11 -13.90 16.31
CA CYS A 568 -17.78 -12.80 15.40
C CYS A 568 -18.90 -12.55 14.40
N LYS A 569 -19.05 -11.31 13.91
CA LYS A 569 -20.13 -10.96 12.97
C LYS A 569 -19.82 -11.39 11.53
N ILE A 570 -20.88 -11.70 10.79
CA ILE A 570 -20.79 -12.08 9.37
C ILE A 570 -20.83 -10.81 8.51
N GLN A 571 -19.78 -10.53 7.73
CA GLN A 571 -19.66 -9.29 6.96
C GLN A 571 -20.69 -9.17 5.82
N ASP A 572 -20.92 -10.22 5.03
CA ASP A 572 -21.79 -10.15 3.83
C ASP A 572 -22.85 -11.27 3.78
N GLY A 573 -23.98 -11.06 4.44
CA GLY A 573 -25.20 -11.86 4.26
C GLY A 573 -25.72 -12.59 5.51
N GLY A 574 -27.00 -12.97 5.50
CA GLY A 574 -27.63 -13.69 6.61
C GLY A 574 -28.94 -13.09 7.12
N THR A 575 -29.03 -12.99 8.45
CA THR A 575 -30.28 -12.82 9.24
C THR A 575 -31.06 -11.55 8.93
N GLN A 576 -30.40 -10.54 8.39
CA GLN A 576 -31.01 -9.28 8.01
C GLN A 576 -31.90 -9.34 6.74
N LEU A 577 -31.79 -10.39 5.93
CA LEU A 577 -32.53 -10.59 4.68
C LEU A 577 -33.70 -11.59 4.83
N CYS A 578 -33.90 -12.14 6.03
CA CYS A 578 -34.82 -13.22 6.34
C CYS A 578 -35.46 -13.02 7.73
N GLU A 579 -36.77 -12.76 7.79
CA GLU A 579 -37.48 -12.41 9.03
C GLU A 579 -38.56 -13.44 9.40
N TRP A 580 -38.88 -13.52 10.71
CA TRP A 580 -40.02 -14.28 11.19
C TRP A 580 -41.28 -13.40 11.15
N ASP A 581 -42.33 -13.85 10.46
CA ASP A 581 -43.63 -13.16 10.41
C ASP A 581 -44.41 -13.39 11.72
N GLU A 582 -44.00 -12.67 12.77
CA GLU A 582 -44.49 -12.87 14.13
C GLU A 582 -45.96 -12.46 14.28
N GLY A 583 -46.81 -13.45 14.55
CA GLY A 583 -48.25 -13.28 14.76
C GLY A 583 -49.12 -13.61 13.54
N ASN A 584 -48.52 -13.70 12.35
CA ASN A 584 -49.23 -14.07 11.12
C ASN A 584 -49.19 -15.60 10.93
N CYS A 585 -50.11 -16.27 11.60
CA CYS A 585 -50.06 -17.72 11.73
C CYS A 585 -50.51 -18.45 10.45
N ILE A 586 -49.67 -19.24 9.83
CA ILE A 586 -49.98 -20.04 8.63
C ILE A 586 -50.42 -21.48 8.98
N GLU A 587 -51.19 -22.13 8.10
CA GLU A 587 -51.31 -23.60 8.11
C GLU A 587 -50.25 -24.21 7.18
N VAL A 588 -49.63 -25.31 7.62
CA VAL A 588 -48.58 -26.02 6.87
C VAL A 588 -49.05 -27.44 6.59
N ASP A 589 -48.85 -27.94 5.38
CA ASP A 589 -49.05 -29.36 5.07
C ASP A 589 -47.84 -30.19 5.52
N GLN A 590 -48.06 -31.03 6.53
CA GLN A 590 -47.05 -31.91 7.12
C GLN A 590 -46.94 -33.29 6.43
N SER A 591 -47.68 -33.52 5.34
CA SER A 591 -47.60 -34.77 4.56
C SER A 591 -46.23 -34.97 3.87
N GLN A 592 -45.56 -33.87 3.53
CA GLN A 592 -44.24 -33.83 2.88
C GLN A 592 -43.13 -33.62 3.92
N ILE A 593 -42.70 -34.71 4.59
CA ILE A 593 -41.82 -34.67 5.77
C ILE A 593 -40.49 -33.89 5.56
N LEU A 594 -39.93 -33.90 4.34
CA LEU A 594 -38.62 -33.31 4.03
C LEU A 594 -38.67 -31.87 3.47
N LYS A 595 -39.82 -31.43 2.92
CA LYS A 595 -40.04 -30.05 2.41
C LYS A 595 -41.50 -29.64 2.59
N PRO A 596 -41.94 -29.30 3.81
CA PRO A 596 -43.32 -28.88 4.08
C PRO A 596 -43.64 -27.56 3.40
N LYS A 597 -44.89 -27.36 2.97
CA LYS A 597 -45.35 -26.14 2.28
C LYS A 597 -46.54 -25.49 3.02
N PRO A 598 -46.71 -24.16 2.95
CA PRO A 598 -47.92 -23.49 3.40
C PRO A 598 -49.15 -24.00 2.61
N LYS A 599 -50.32 -23.99 3.26
CA LYS A 599 -51.60 -24.25 2.58
C LYS A 599 -52.17 -22.95 2.02
N GLY A 600 -52.00 -22.73 0.72
CA GLY A 600 -52.52 -21.57 0.01
C GLY A 600 -51.44 -20.92 -0.86
N ASP A 601 -51.60 -19.63 -1.12
CA ASP A 601 -50.58 -18.78 -1.74
C ASP A 601 -49.38 -18.58 -0.79
N ASP A 602 -48.29 -17.98 -1.28
CA ASP A 602 -47.12 -17.69 -0.43
C ASP A 602 -47.54 -16.75 0.72
N PRO A 603 -47.34 -17.13 2.00
CA PRO A 603 -47.69 -16.27 3.12
C PRO A 603 -46.79 -15.03 3.22
N CYS A 604 -45.65 -15.03 2.54
CA CYS A 604 -44.75 -13.90 2.49
C CYS A 604 -45.23 -12.90 1.43
N GLY A 605 -45.35 -11.62 1.82
CA GLY A 605 -45.78 -10.55 0.93
C GLY A 605 -44.80 -10.26 -0.22
N ASN A 606 -45.19 -9.33 -1.10
CA ASN A 606 -44.42 -8.94 -2.28
C ASN A 606 -42.92 -8.71 -1.98
N GLY A 607 -42.06 -9.27 -2.82
CA GLY A 607 -40.59 -9.20 -2.66
C GLY A 607 -39.98 -10.28 -1.76
N LYS A 608 -40.79 -11.07 -1.05
CA LYS A 608 -40.33 -12.16 -0.17
C LYS A 608 -40.86 -13.52 -0.62
N LYS A 609 -40.24 -14.59 -0.11
CA LYS A 609 -40.62 -16.01 -0.34
C LYS A 609 -40.58 -16.80 0.96
N PHE A 610 -41.49 -17.75 1.10
CA PHE A 610 -41.51 -18.68 2.22
C PHE A 610 -40.29 -19.60 2.23
N THR A 611 -39.59 -19.66 3.37
CA THR A 611 -38.41 -20.51 3.56
C THR A 611 -38.63 -21.63 4.57
N THR A 612 -39.14 -21.35 5.77
CA THR A 612 -39.41 -22.37 6.79
C THR A 612 -40.43 -21.87 7.83
N PHE A 613 -40.66 -22.62 8.90
CA PHE A 613 -41.71 -22.32 9.89
C PHE A 613 -41.36 -22.75 11.32
N ARG A 614 -41.96 -22.08 12.32
CA ARG A 614 -41.83 -22.37 13.76
C ARG A 614 -43.17 -22.20 14.47
N LYS A 615 -43.36 -22.72 15.68
CA LYS A 615 -44.68 -22.66 16.35
C LYS A 615 -45.03 -21.30 16.96
N GLY A 616 -44.04 -20.56 17.44
CA GLY A 616 -44.19 -19.15 17.84
C GLY A 616 -45.36 -18.88 18.80
N LYS A 617 -46.05 -17.75 18.58
CA LYS A 617 -47.24 -17.34 19.35
C LYS A 617 -48.55 -17.97 18.83
N CYS A 618 -48.47 -18.94 17.90
CA CYS A 618 -49.62 -19.41 17.15
C CYS A 618 -50.51 -20.42 17.89
N LYS A 619 -51.82 -20.37 17.58
CA LYS A 619 -52.80 -21.35 18.08
C LYS A 619 -52.47 -22.74 17.54
N LYS A 620 -52.90 -23.77 18.29
CA LYS A 620 -52.68 -25.19 17.99
C LYS A 620 -52.97 -25.50 16.50
N ASN A 621 -51.99 -26.12 15.83
CA ASN A 621 -51.95 -26.45 14.39
C ASN A 621 -51.70 -25.29 13.40
N ARG A 622 -51.29 -24.10 13.85
CA ARG A 622 -50.73 -23.04 13.00
C ARG A 622 -49.30 -22.67 13.43
N TRP A 623 -48.56 -22.03 12.53
CA TRP A 623 -47.11 -21.80 12.62
C TRP A 623 -46.77 -20.37 12.15
N GLU A 624 -45.69 -19.77 12.61
CA GLU A 624 -45.11 -18.55 12.04
C GLU A 624 -44.19 -18.92 10.87
N SER A 625 -44.24 -18.16 9.78
CA SER A 625 -43.34 -18.30 8.61
C SER A 625 -42.01 -17.57 8.81
N LEU A 626 -40.92 -18.14 8.29
CA LEU A 626 -39.71 -17.40 7.96
C LEU A 626 -39.81 -16.95 6.50
N CYS A 627 -39.81 -15.64 6.30
CA CYS A 627 -39.92 -14.98 5.00
C CYS A 627 -38.57 -14.35 4.64
N CYS A 628 -38.06 -14.73 3.48
CA CYS A 628 -36.74 -14.31 2.98
C CYS A 628 -36.90 -13.56 1.68
N ASP A 629 -35.98 -12.66 1.34
CA ASP A 629 -36.02 -11.98 0.04
C ASP A 629 -35.90 -12.98 -1.13
N THR A 630 -36.53 -12.67 -2.26
CA THR A 630 -36.66 -13.60 -3.40
C THR A 630 -35.32 -14.01 -4.01
N ASN A 631 -34.29 -13.18 -3.89
CA ASN A 631 -32.94 -13.37 -4.45
C ASN A 631 -31.99 -14.27 -3.62
N ILE A 632 -32.30 -14.60 -2.37
CA ILE A 632 -31.41 -15.41 -1.49
C ILE A 632 -31.51 -16.91 -1.81
N ASP A 633 -30.41 -17.67 -1.85
CA ASP A 633 -30.51 -19.13 -1.91
C ASP A 633 -30.71 -19.76 -0.52
N THR A 634 -31.98 -19.90 -0.14
CA THR A 634 -32.38 -20.55 1.12
C THR A 634 -32.46 -22.08 1.03
N SER A 635 -32.00 -22.70 -0.07
CA SER A 635 -32.09 -24.16 -0.31
C SER A 635 -31.25 -25.02 0.63
N SER A 636 -30.23 -24.43 1.27
CA SER A 636 -29.34 -25.09 2.22
C SER A 636 -29.87 -25.16 3.66
N CYS A 637 -30.93 -24.40 3.98
CA CYS A 637 -31.45 -24.29 5.35
C CYS A 637 -32.23 -25.52 5.81
N ARG A 638 -31.91 -26.02 7.01
CA ARG A 638 -32.56 -27.19 7.63
C ARG A 638 -32.65 -27.09 9.15
N TRP A 639 -33.73 -27.62 9.72
CA TRP A 639 -33.86 -27.79 11.17
C TRP A 639 -33.17 -29.08 11.64
N ARG A 640 -32.34 -29.01 12.68
CA ARG A 640 -31.69 -30.15 13.33
C ARG A 640 -32.65 -30.89 14.27
N ASN A 641 -33.70 -31.51 13.71
CA ASN A 641 -34.80 -32.15 14.45
C ASN A 641 -35.01 -33.64 14.11
N ASP A 642 -33.97 -34.32 13.61
CA ASP A 642 -34.00 -35.75 13.28
C ASP A 642 -33.73 -36.66 14.48
N MET A 643 -34.38 -37.83 14.48
CA MET A 643 -34.35 -38.78 15.62
C MET A 643 -32.97 -39.39 15.88
N ASN A 644 -32.09 -39.43 14.88
CA ASN A 644 -30.74 -39.99 15.02
C ASN A 644 -29.78 -39.01 15.71
N ASP A 645 -29.99 -37.70 15.56
CA ASP A 645 -29.13 -36.61 16.08
C ASP A 645 -29.53 -36.14 17.49
N ARG A 646 -30.44 -36.85 18.17
CA ARG A 646 -30.90 -36.56 19.55
C ARG A 646 -31.40 -35.11 19.78
N CYS A 647 -31.90 -34.45 18.74
CA CYS A 647 -32.25 -33.01 18.77
C CYS A 647 -31.07 -32.10 19.15
N ASN A 648 -29.89 -32.35 18.57
CA ASN A 648 -28.73 -31.47 18.73
C ASN A 648 -29.06 -30.02 18.25
N PRO A 649 -28.88 -28.99 19.09
CA PRO A 649 -29.09 -27.60 18.70
C PRO A 649 -27.90 -27.03 17.93
N GLU A 650 -26.76 -27.74 17.89
CA GLU A 650 -25.55 -27.30 17.19
C GLU A 650 -25.66 -27.54 15.69
N CYS A 651 -25.16 -26.57 14.91
CA CYS A 651 -24.93 -26.70 13.49
C CYS A 651 -23.57 -27.33 13.22
N ASN A 652 -23.35 -27.86 12.01
CA ASN A 652 -22.02 -28.32 11.62
C ASN A 652 -21.05 -27.12 11.51
N HIS A 653 -19.74 -27.39 11.49
CA HIS A 653 -18.70 -26.37 11.25
C HIS A 653 -18.80 -25.64 9.89
N ASP A 654 -19.57 -26.16 8.92
CA ASP A 654 -19.83 -25.52 7.61
C ASP A 654 -21.18 -24.78 7.54
N GLU A 655 -21.91 -24.70 8.66
CA GLU A 655 -23.26 -24.16 8.74
C GLU A 655 -23.39 -23.03 9.77
N VAL A 656 -24.01 -21.93 9.36
CA VAL A 656 -24.41 -20.82 10.23
C VAL A 656 -25.73 -21.14 10.92
N LYS A 657 -25.84 -20.78 12.20
CA LYS A 657 -27.04 -20.96 13.01
C LYS A 657 -27.96 -19.76 12.93
N PHE A 658 -29.13 -19.94 12.32
CA PHE A 658 -30.12 -18.89 12.10
C PHE A 658 -31.09 -18.70 13.30
N GLY A 659 -31.13 -19.66 14.23
CA GLY A 659 -31.92 -19.57 15.47
C GLY A 659 -32.33 -20.93 16.03
N THR A 660 -32.95 -20.95 17.21
CA THR A 660 -33.54 -22.17 17.83
C THR A 660 -35.01 -22.00 18.11
N HIS A 661 -35.81 -23.06 17.96
CA HIS A 661 -37.22 -23.01 18.39
C HIS A 661 -37.76 -24.38 18.80
N ALA A 662 -38.54 -24.41 19.88
CA ALA A 662 -39.11 -25.61 20.51
C ALA A 662 -39.76 -26.61 19.55
N GLU A 663 -40.59 -26.09 18.67
CA GLU A 663 -41.21 -26.83 17.57
C GLU A 663 -40.82 -26.19 16.21
N GLY A 664 -39.53 -25.97 16.01
CA GLY A 664 -38.96 -25.58 14.71
C GLY A 664 -39.10 -26.70 13.68
N GLY A 665 -39.60 -26.36 12.48
CA GLY A 665 -39.85 -27.33 11.42
C GLY A 665 -40.94 -28.38 11.73
N GLY A 666 -41.77 -28.14 12.76
CA GLY A 666 -42.97 -28.94 13.03
C GLY A 666 -42.83 -30.14 13.98
N ARG A 667 -41.68 -30.33 14.64
CA ARG A 667 -41.45 -31.44 15.60
C ARG A 667 -41.03 -30.93 16.99
N ASN A 668 -41.53 -31.57 18.04
CA ASN A 668 -41.12 -31.30 19.43
C ASN A 668 -39.94 -32.20 19.85
N CYS A 669 -38.96 -31.63 20.55
CA CYS A 669 -37.67 -32.21 20.90
C CYS A 669 -37.47 -32.34 22.42
N GLU A 670 -38.39 -33.02 23.11
CA GLU A 670 -38.27 -33.31 24.54
C GLU A 670 -37.56 -34.65 24.80
N TRP A 671 -36.43 -34.63 25.51
CA TRP A 671 -35.73 -35.82 26.01
C TRP A 671 -35.76 -35.93 27.54
N THR A 672 -35.45 -37.10 28.08
CA THR A 672 -35.40 -37.36 29.53
C THR A 672 -34.13 -38.15 29.83
N VAL A 673 -33.24 -37.57 30.63
CA VAL A 673 -31.88 -38.11 30.85
C VAL A 673 -31.94 -39.32 31.80
N PRO A 674 -31.49 -40.52 31.39
CA PRO A 674 -31.41 -41.66 32.28
C PRO A 674 -30.00 -41.77 32.88
N GLY A 675 -29.79 -41.27 34.12
CA GLY A 675 -28.61 -41.70 34.89
C GLY A 675 -27.96 -40.77 35.92
N SER A 676 -28.37 -39.51 36.09
CA SER A 676 -27.75 -38.63 37.10
C SER A 676 -28.23 -38.96 38.53
N GLN A 677 -27.53 -39.86 39.21
CA GLN A 677 -27.68 -40.02 40.66
C GLN A 677 -26.96 -38.88 41.39
N SER A 678 -27.72 -37.91 41.91
CA SER A 678 -27.27 -37.06 43.01
C SER A 678 -28.28 -37.11 44.16
N ILE A 679 -27.85 -36.70 45.34
CA ILE A 679 -28.48 -37.05 46.61
C ILE A 679 -29.54 -36.00 46.99
N HIS A 680 -30.74 -36.49 47.32
CA HIS A 680 -31.95 -35.78 47.78
C HIS A 680 -32.95 -35.25 46.72
N ASN A 681 -34.14 -35.86 46.81
CA ASN A 681 -35.45 -35.50 46.27
C ASN A 681 -35.80 -35.89 44.82
N MET A 682 -36.99 -36.46 44.69
CA MET A 682 -37.50 -37.10 43.47
C MET A 682 -38.18 -36.08 42.55
N GLN A 683 -37.57 -35.83 41.39
CA GLN A 683 -38.25 -35.60 40.10
C GLN A 683 -37.16 -35.61 39.02
N GLY A 684 -37.30 -36.45 38.00
CA GLY A 684 -36.35 -36.45 36.88
C GLY A 684 -36.45 -35.13 36.14
N GLN A 685 -35.40 -34.31 36.17
CA GLN A 685 -35.35 -33.09 35.37
C GLN A 685 -35.40 -33.46 33.89
N LYS A 686 -36.45 -32.99 33.20
CA LYS A 686 -36.42 -32.87 31.74
C LYS A 686 -35.39 -31.80 31.40
N SER A 687 -34.29 -32.18 30.77
CA SER A 687 -33.44 -31.21 30.09
C SER A 687 -34.07 -30.92 28.74
N ILE A 688 -34.39 -29.65 28.49
CA ILE A 688 -35.12 -29.21 27.30
C ILE A 688 -34.09 -28.67 26.31
N VAL A 689 -34.05 -29.25 25.11
CA VAL A 689 -33.09 -28.89 24.07
C VAL A 689 -33.85 -28.56 22.80
N TRP A 690 -33.79 -27.31 22.36
CA TRP A 690 -34.56 -26.81 21.22
C TRP A 690 -33.75 -26.93 19.91
N PRO A 691 -34.30 -27.52 18.84
CA PRO A 691 -33.55 -27.71 17.60
C PRO A 691 -33.13 -26.37 16.98
N GLY A 692 -31.95 -26.37 16.35
CA GLY A 692 -31.41 -25.23 15.59
C GLY A 692 -31.84 -25.25 14.12
N LEU A 693 -32.03 -24.08 13.53
CA LEU A 693 -32.10 -23.86 12.09
C LEU A 693 -30.68 -23.54 11.59
N CYS A 694 -30.15 -24.39 10.71
CA CYS A 694 -28.78 -24.33 10.22
C CYS A 694 -28.78 -24.17 8.70
N CYS A 695 -27.94 -23.29 8.16
CA CYS A 695 -27.86 -22.99 6.72
C CYS A 695 -26.39 -22.95 6.27
N ASN A 696 -26.08 -23.28 5.01
CA ASN A 696 -24.69 -23.23 4.52
C ASN A 696 -24.25 -21.77 4.29
N ARG A 697 -23.03 -21.44 4.74
CA ARG A 697 -22.45 -20.09 4.73
C ARG A 697 -22.47 -19.41 3.36
N ASP A 698 -22.08 -20.11 2.30
CA ASP A 698 -21.87 -19.47 0.98
C ASP A 698 -23.17 -19.25 0.19
N ALA A 699 -24.30 -19.84 0.63
CA ALA A 699 -25.62 -19.66 0.00
C ALA A 699 -26.34 -18.37 0.42
N PHE A 700 -25.84 -17.67 1.45
CA PHE A 700 -26.50 -16.51 2.08
C PHE A 700 -25.90 -15.14 1.72
N LYS A 701 -24.87 -15.10 0.86
CA LYS A 701 -24.15 -13.89 0.46
C LYS A 701 -24.90 -13.12 -0.65
N VAL A 702 -25.16 -11.83 -0.44
CA VAL A 702 -25.76 -10.90 -1.43
C VAL A 702 -25.24 -9.48 -1.18
N GLU A 703 -24.64 -8.83 -2.20
CA GLU A 703 -24.36 -7.38 -2.22
C GLU A 703 -25.63 -6.60 -2.62
N LEU A 704 -25.95 -5.49 -1.94
CA LEU A 704 -27.01 -4.54 -2.33
C LEU A 704 -26.72 -3.13 -1.81
N LYS A 705 -26.56 -2.15 -2.70
CA LYS A 705 -26.76 -0.72 -2.41
C LYS A 705 -27.74 -0.15 -3.45
N SER A 706 -28.74 0.60 -2.99
CA SER A 706 -29.76 1.25 -3.85
C SER A 706 -30.22 2.54 -3.17
N LEU A 707 -30.55 3.58 -3.93
CA LEU A 707 -30.93 4.90 -3.42
C LEU A 707 -32.00 4.82 -2.30
N PRO A 708 -31.82 5.55 -1.18
CA PRO A 708 -32.78 5.56 -0.08
C PRO A 708 -33.88 6.62 -0.22
N VAL A 709 -33.84 7.51 -1.20
CA VAL A 709 -34.91 8.50 -1.43
C VAL A 709 -35.04 8.81 -2.94
N PRO A 710 -36.26 8.96 -3.48
CA PRO A 710 -36.48 9.40 -4.86
C PRO A 710 -35.86 10.78 -5.13
N LEU A 711 -35.29 10.92 -6.33
CA LEU A 711 -34.54 12.09 -6.79
C LEU A 711 -35.30 13.42 -6.61
N GLU A 712 -36.62 13.38 -6.70
CA GLU A 712 -37.52 14.54 -6.54
C GLU A 712 -37.42 15.24 -5.16
N ASN A 713 -37.04 14.50 -4.11
CA ASN A 713 -36.88 15.05 -2.77
C ASN A 713 -35.42 15.52 -2.52
N LEU A 714 -34.48 15.10 -3.38
CA LEU A 714 -33.07 15.50 -3.31
C LEU A 714 -32.81 16.83 -4.03
N PHE A 715 -33.57 17.12 -5.09
CA PHE A 715 -33.44 18.31 -5.94
C PHE A 715 -34.77 19.07 -6.04
N PRO A 716 -34.87 20.34 -5.59
CA PRO A 716 -36.15 21.06 -5.54
C PRO A 716 -36.85 21.34 -6.88
N ASP A 717 -36.12 21.31 -8.01
CA ASP A 717 -36.66 21.46 -9.37
C ASP A 717 -36.74 20.09 -10.09
N ALA A 718 -37.37 19.14 -9.40
CA ALA A 718 -37.46 17.71 -9.76
C ALA A 718 -38.08 17.42 -11.13
N ASP A 719 -39.05 18.23 -11.55
CA ASP A 719 -39.92 18.02 -12.73
C ASP A 719 -39.15 17.89 -14.08
N GLU A 720 -37.84 18.17 -14.09
CA GLU A 720 -36.96 18.07 -15.25
C GLU A 720 -35.99 16.86 -15.24
N ILE A 721 -35.99 16.05 -14.18
CA ILE A 721 -35.14 14.86 -13.99
C ILE A 721 -36.01 13.59 -14.11
N PRO A 722 -35.57 12.52 -14.80
CA PRO A 722 -36.32 11.26 -14.80
C PRO A 722 -36.41 10.64 -13.40
N GLU A 723 -37.59 10.18 -13.00
CA GLU A 723 -37.75 9.33 -11.81
C GLU A 723 -36.97 8.01 -12.01
N SER A 724 -35.93 7.78 -11.20
CA SER A 724 -35.19 6.52 -11.15
C SER A 724 -34.84 6.13 -9.71
N ASP A 725 -35.16 4.88 -9.36
CA ASP A 725 -34.84 4.25 -8.07
C ASP A 725 -33.40 3.65 -8.05
N GLU A 726 -32.63 3.82 -9.14
CA GLU A 726 -31.43 3.01 -9.42
C GLU A 726 -30.09 3.64 -9.03
N GLN A 727 -29.99 4.96 -8.77
CA GLN A 727 -28.69 5.54 -8.44
C GLN A 727 -28.13 4.95 -7.13
N SER A 728 -26.82 4.87 -7.02
CA SER A 728 -26.10 4.45 -5.81
C SER A 728 -25.57 5.66 -5.03
N PHE A 729 -25.56 5.58 -3.69
CA PHE A 729 -24.98 6.60 -2.82
C PHE A 729 -23.88 5.98 -1.94
N GLY A 730 -22.90 6.78 -1.56
CA GLY A 730 -21.83 6.41 -0.64
C GLY A 730 -21.60 7.53 0.36
N VAL A 731 -21.32 7.18 1.62
CA VAL A 731 -20.99 8.13 2.69
C VAL A 731 -19.53 7.93 3.04
N GLU A 732 -18.69 8.94 2.78
CA GLU A 732 -17.29 8.94 3.21
C GLU A 732 -17.21 9.45 4.65
N VAL A 733 -16.56 8.70 5.55
CA VAL A 733 -16.39 9.10 6.96
C VAL A 733 -14.91 9.14 7.32
N ASP A 734 -14.40 10.28 7.77
CA ASP A 734 -13.05 10.40 8.32
C ASP A 734 -13.06 10.09 9.83
N GLN A 735 -12.72 8.84 10.14
CA GLN A 735 -12.59 8.31 11.51
C GLN A 735 -11.42 8.92 12.32
N THR A 736 -10.52 9.69 11.67
CA THR A 736 -9.31 10.24 12.32
C THR A 736 -9.53 11.60 12.97
N MET A 737 -10.65 12.26 12.70
CA MET A 737 -10.96 13.62 13.18
C MET A 737 -9.83 14.62 12.93
N GLY A 738 -9.21 14.56 11.74
CA GLY A 738 -8.09 15.43 11.39
C GLY A 738 -6.77 15.08 12.07
N GLY A 739 -6.54 13.81 12.41
CA GLY A 739 -5.31 13.38 13.08
C GLY A 739 -5.31 13.54 14.60
N ARG A 740 -6.45 13.88 15.23
CA ARG A 740 -6.61 13.73 16.69
C ARG A 740 -6.58 12.23 17.01
N LYS A 741 -5.46 11.76 17.60
CA LYS A 741 -5.17 10.36 17.99
C LYS A 741 -6.10 9.77 19.08
N SER A 742 -7.34 10.23 19.18
CA SER A 742 -8.37 9.77 20.10
C SER A 742 -9.74 9.68 19.41
N GLY A 743 -9.80 9.01 18.26
CA GLY A 743 -11.03 8.44 17.69
C GLY A 743 -11.08 6.95 18.01
N THR A 744 -12.21 6.44 18.46
CA THR A 744 -12.35 5.07 19.01
C THR A 744 -12.57 4.00 17.94
N GLY A 745 -11.98 4.14 16.74
CA GLY A 745 -12.25 3.28 15.57
C GLY A 745 -13.72 3.29 15.09
N ASN A 746 -14.52 4.23 15.59
CA ASN A 746 -15.97 4.24 15.41
C ASN A 746 -16.33 4.95 14.10
N ASP A 747 -17.14 4.34 13.24
CA ASP A 747 -17.59 4.89 11.95
C ASP A 747 -18.80 5.84 12.07
N ASN A 748 -19.35 6.04 13.28
CA ASN A 748 -20.56 6.82 13.50
C ASN A 748 -20.46 8.24 12.94
N PRO A 749 -21.26 8.60 11.91
CA PRO A 749 -21.21 9.93 11.31
C PRO A 749 -21.93 11.00 12.17
N ASN A 750 -22.45 10.64 13.35
CA ASN A 750 -22.79 11.61 14.42
C ASN A 750 -21.59 11.96 15.33
N LEU A 751 -20.47 11.23 15.24
CA LEU A 751 -19.29 11.45 16.07
C LEU A 751 -18.09 11.91 15.23
N ASN A 752 -18.10 11.57 13.94
CA ASN A 752 -17.04 11.85 12.98
C ASN A 752 -17.47 12.78 11.85
N SER A 753 -16.49 13.42 11.21
CA SER A 753 -16.66 14.14 9.94
C SER A 753 -17.06 13.19 8.82
N PHE A 754 -18.10 13.53 8.06
CA PHE A 754 -18.52 12.79 6.88
C PHE A 754 -18.81 13.72 5.69
N GLY A 755 -18.74 13.17 4.48
CA GLY A 755 -19.12 13.83 3.24
C GLY A 755 -19.77 12.86 2.26
N TRP A 756 -20.67 13.37 1.42
CA TRP A 756 -21.18 12.65 0.26
C TRP A 756 -21.59 13.61 -0.86
N HIS A 757 -21.63 13.11 -2.09
CA HIS A 757 -22.08 13.85 -3.25
C HIS A 757 -22.86 12.95 -4.22
N ILE A 758 -23.76 13.55 -4.99
CA ILE A 758 -24.56 12.88 -6.02
C ILE A 758 -24.75 13.80 -7.23
N MET A 759 -24.70 13.23 -8.43
CA MET A 759 -25.12 13.89 -9.66
C MET A 759 -26.33 13.17 -10.25
N SER A 760 -27.26 13.93 -10.81
CA SER A 760 -28.48 13.36 -11.41
C SER A 760 -29.00 14.22 -12.56
N GLY A 761 -29.64 13.60 -13.53
CA GLY A 761 -30.08 14.26 -14.76
C GLY A 761 -30.71 13.27 -15.75
N PRO A 762 -31.07 13.73 -16.96
CA PRO A 762 -31.57 12.86 -18.03
C PRO A 762 -30.56 11.80 -18.46
N GLU A 763 -31.04 10.60 -18.84
CA GLU A 763 -30.20 9.48 -19.32
C GLU A 763 -29.31 9.85 -20.52
N GLU A 764 -29.71 10.83 -21.32
CA GLU A 764 -28.93 11.38 -22.44
C GLU A 764 -27.82 12.37 -22.02
N GLN A 765 -27.62 12.60 -20.72
CA GLN A 765 -26.61 13.50 -20.15
C GLN A 765 -25.85 12.92 -18.96
N ILE A 766 -26.42 11.93 -18.28
CA ILE A 766 -25.73 11.12 -17.28
C ILE A 766 -26.03 9.63 -17.51
N SER A 767 -24.99 8.79 -17.56
CA SER A 767 -25.11 7.35 -17.84
C SER A 767 -24.12 6.54 -17.02
N SER A 768 -24.59 5.51 -16.32
CA SER A 768 -23.69 4.60 -15.59
C SER A 768 -23.00 3.61 -16.53
N ILE A 769 -21.68 3.49 -16.37
CA ILE A 769 -20.86 2.43 -16.96
C ILE A 769 -20.37 1.43 -15.92
N ASP A 770 -20.68 1.63 -14.62
CA ASP A 770 -20.43 0.62 -13.60
C ASP A 770 -21.43 -0.54 -13.74
N LYS A 771 -20.85 -1.75 -13.78
CA LYS A 771 -21.59 -3.01 -13.78
C LYS A 771 -22.37 -3.24 -12.48
N ARG A 772 -21.96 -2.63 -11.36
CA ARG A 772 -22.66 -2.71 -10.07
C ARG A 772 -24.03 -2.05 -10.11
N ASP A 773 -24.16 -0.93 -10.83
CA ASP A 773 -25.42 -0.21 -11.06
C ASP A 773 -26.27 -0.83 -12.20
N GLY A 774 -26.05 -2.10 -12.55
CA GLY A 774 -26.81 -2.80 -13.60
C GLY A 774 -26.38 -2.47 -15.05
N SER A 775 -25.29 -1.72 -15.25
CA SER A 775 -24.80 -1.42 -16.60
C SER A 775 -24.36 -2.69 -17.34
N HIS A 776 -24.78 -2.83 -18.59
CA HIS A 776 -24.33 -3.90 -19.48
C HIS A 776 -22.92 -3.66 -20.03
N TRP A 777 -22.32 -2.50 -19.77
CA TRP A 777 -20.91 -2.27 -20.04
C TRP A 777 -20.00 -3.16 -19.16
N GLU A 778 -18.81 -3.44 -19.67
CA GLU A 778 -17.68 -3.85 -18.85
C GLU A 778 -16.50 -2.94 -19.20
N VAL A 779 -16.06 -2.20 -18.19
CA VAL A 779 -14.90 -1.29 -18.23
C VAL A 779 -13.64 -2.10 -17.92
N PHE A 780 -12.55 -1.84 -18.66
CA PHE A 780 -11.24 -2.45 -18.47
C PHE A 780 -10.15 -1.59 -19.10
N ASP A 781 -8.87 -1.91 -18.86
CA ASP A 781 -7.71 -1.13 -19.35
C ASP A 781 -7.84 0.38 -19.03
N CYS A 782 -8.22 0.72 -17.78
CA CYS A 782 -8.17 2.09 -17.28
C CYS A 782 -6.71 2.50 -17.00
N ASP A 783 -6.39 3.79 -17.15
CA ASP A 783 -5.07 4.34 -16.86
C ASP A 783 -4.64 4.10 -15.39
N GLU A 784 -3.35 3.79 -15.16
CA GLU A 784 -2.82 3.35 -13.85
C GLU A 784 -2.57 4.50 -12.85
N GLU A 785 -2.67 5.76 -13.29
CA GLU A 785 -2.50 6.96 -12.48
C GLU A 785 -3.80 7.77 -12.43
N PHE A 786 -4.43 7.84 -11.25
CA PHE A 786 -5.68 8.58 -11.07
C PHE A 786 -5.40 10.06 -10.82
N HIS A 787 -5.80 10.91 -11.77
CA HIS A 787 -5.65 12.37 -11.71
C HIS A 787 -6.85 13.08 -12.33
N ASP A 788 -7.08 14.36 -12.02
CA ASP A 788 -8.26 15.10 -12.51
C ASP A 788 -8.21 15.38 -14.03
N GLY A 789 -7.05 15.21 -14.68
CA GLY A 789 -6.86 15.35 -16.13
C GLY A 789 -7.33 14.16 -16.98
N ARG A 790 -7.07 14.24 -18.29
CA ARG A 790 -7.50 13.25 -19.31
C ARG A 790 -6.94 11.85 -19.09
N GLN A 791 -7.85 10.92 -18.94
CA GLN A 791 -7.64 9.48 -18.79
C GLN A 791 -8.40 8.70 -19.86
N HIS A 792 -8.04 7.45 -20.00
CA HIS A 792 -8.60 6.52 -20.98
C HIS A 792 -9.07 5.24 -20.29
N ALA A 793 -10.08 4.61 -20.89
CA ALA A 793 -10.55 3.28 -20.53
C ALA A 793 -11.09 2.57 -21.79
N LYS A 794 -11.27 1.26 -21.73
CA LYS A 794 -11.93 0.47 -22.77
C LYS A 794 -13.27 -0.06 -22.30
N LEU A 795 -14.25 0.03 -23.18
CA LEU A 795 -15.61 -0.43 -22.95
C LEU A 795 -15.95 -1.56 -23.92
N VAL A 796 -16.55 -2.64 -23.41
CA VAL A 796 -17.20 -3.66 -24.23
C VAL A 796 -18.60 -3.92 -23.70
N CYS A 797 -19.59 -3.95 -24.59
CA CYS A 797 -20.95 -4.25 -24.21
C CYS A 797 -21.12 -5.77 -23.98
N THR A 798 -21.77 -6.14 -22.88
CA THR A 798 -21.93 -7.55 -22.45
C THR A 798 -23.32 -8.14 -22.71
N ASP A 799 -24.17 -7.42 -23.43
CA ASP A 799 -25.51 -7.83 -23.86
C ASP A 799 -25.88 -7.11 -25.16
N ASP A 800 -26.21 -7.84 -26.22
CA ASP A 800 -26.57 -7.32 -27.55
C ASP A 800 -28.07 -7.43 -27.89
N SER A 801 -28.91 -7.73 -26.88
CA SER A 801 -30.37 -7.81 -27.04
C SER A 801 -31.05 -6.45 -27.21
N GLU A 802 -32.32 -6.46 -27.63
CA GLU A 802 -33.15 -5.25 -27.74
C GLU A 802 -33.39 -4.56 -26.38
N ASP A 803 -33.20 -5.30 -25.26
CA ASP A 803 -33.34 -4.80 -23.88
C ASP A 803 -32.02 -4.21 -23.32
N SER A 804 -30.96 -4.08 -24.13
CA SER A 804 -29.63 -3.70 -23.64
C SER A 804 -29.44 -2.19 -23.39
N ASN A 805 -29.04 -1.83 -22.16
CA ASN A 805 -28.78 -0.44 -21.76
C ASN A 805 -27.46 0.15 -22.27
N CYS A 806 -26.59 -0.62 -22.96
CA CYS A 806 -25.35 -0.07 -23.57
C CYS A 806 -25.64 1.07 -24.58
N GLY A 807 -26.82 1.07 -25.20
CA GLY A 807 -27.24 2.12 -26.13
C GLY A 807 -27.47 3.49 -25.47
N THR A 808 -27.66 3.54 -24.14
CA THR A 808 -27.99 4.77 -23.41
C THR A 808 -26.87 5.82 -23.50
N LEU A 809 -25.61 5.41 -23.37
CA LEU A 809 -24.44 6.29 -23.49
C LEU A 809 -24.38 7.09 -24.81
N PHE A 810 -25.01 6.59 -25.88
CA PHE A 810 -25.03 7.24 -27.19
C PHE A 810 -26.26 8.15 -27.42
N LYS A 811 -27.21 8.20 -26.49
CA LYS A 811 -28.32 9.17 -26.51
C LYS A 811 -27.74 10.57 -26.24
N GLY A 812 -28.19 11.60 -26.96
CA GLY A 812 -27.68 12.98 -26.81
C GLY A 812 -26.30 13.25 -27.45
N GLY A 813 -25.46 12.22 -27.56
CA GLY A 813 -24.06 12.31 -27.97
C GLY A 813 -23.13 12.04 -26.78
N VAL A 814 -21.92 11.53 -27.04
CA VAL A 814 -21.03 11.07 -25.95
C VAL A 814 -20.15 12.18 -25.37
N PRO A 815 -19.53 13.07 -26.18
CA PRO A 815 -18.78 14.20 -25.61
C PRO A 815 -19.65 15.09 -24.73
N ASN A 816 -19.14 15.43 -23.55
CA ASN A 816 -19.79 16.16 -22.46
C ASN A 816 -20.91 15.40 -21.70
N THR A 817 -21.00 14.08 -21.83
CA THR A 817 -21.92 13.25 -21.02
C THR A 817 -21.23 12.85 -19.72
N VAL A 818 -21.92 12.99 -18.59
CA VAL A 818 -21.41 12.58 -17.27
C VAL A 818 -21.51 11.06 -17.15
N LEU A 819 -20.43 10.43 -16.69
CA LEU A 819 -20.32 9.00 -16.52
C LEU A 819 -20.27 8.66 -15.03
N GLU A 820 -21.12 7.72 -14.60
CA GLU A 820 -20.91 7.05 -13.32
C GLU A 820 -19.87 5.94 -13.54
N MET A 821 -18.68 6.17 -12.99
CA MET A 821 -17.48 5.36 -13.15
C MET A 821 -17.40 4.28 -12.07
N PRO A 822 -16.92 3.07 -12.38
CA PRO A 822 -16.71 2.05 -11.36
C PRO A 822 -15.53 2.40 -10.45
N ASP A 823 -15.59 1.96 -9.18
CA ASP A 823 -14.64 2.27 -8.08
C ASP A 823 -13.13 2.08 -8.39
N HIS A 824 -12.80 1.38 -9.47
CA HIS A 824 -11.43 1.02 -9.87
C HIS A 824 -10.93 1.77 -11.13
N CYS A 825 -11.63 2.83 -11.56
CA CYS A 825 -11.34 3.55 -12.81
C CYS A 825 -11.50 5.07 -12.63
N GLY A 826 -10.39 5.74 -12.29
CA GLY A 826 -10.32 7.19 -12.08
C GLY A 826 -10.42 7.63 -10.61
N PRO A 827 -10.07 8.89 -10.29
CA PRO A 827 -10.01 9.42 -8.92
C PRO A 827 -11.36 9.69 -8.23
N GLY A 828 -12.50 9.47 -8.89
CA GLY A 828 -13.81 9.75 -8.30
C GLY A 828 -14.99 9.22 -9.12
N LYS A 829 -16.13 9.03 -8.45
CA LYS A 829 -17.34 8.36 -8.95
C LYS A 829 -17.89 8.95 -10.25
N TYR A 830 -17.88 10.27 -10.40
CA TYR A 830 -18.40 10.94 -11.59
C TYR A 830 -17.24 11.48 -12.42
N ALA A 831 -17.20 11.16 -13.71
CA ALA A 831 -16.27 11.74 -14.69
C ALA A 831 -17.04 12.32 -15.88
N LEU A 832 -16.38 13.15 -16.70
CA LEU A 832 -16.92 13.68 -17.93
C LEU A 832 -16.37 12.93 -19.14
N ALA A 833 -17.25 12.37 -19.98
CA ALA A 833 -16.86 11.79 -21.26
C ALA A 833 -16.36 12.88 -22.22
N VAL A 834 -15.11 12.76 -22.67
CA VAL A 834 -14.49 13.67 -23.64
C VAL A 834 -14.74 13.15 -25.06
N ASP A 835 -14.52 11.86 -25.28
CA ASP A 835 -14.63 11.23 -26.59
C ASP A 835 -14.87 9.71 -26.47
N ILE A 836 -15.42 9.08 -27.51
CA ILE A 836 -15.50 7.62 -27.62
C ILE A 836 -15.31 7.15 -29.07
N ASP A 837 -14.27 6.35 -29.28
CA ASP A 837 -13.92 5.79 -30.58
C ASP A 837 -14.15 4.28 -30.62
N LEU A 838 -14.78 3.78 -31.68
CA LEU A 838 -14.79 2.34 -31.96
C LEU A 838 -13.39 1.91 -32.41
N VAL A 839 -12.79 0.93 -31.73
CA VAL A 839 -11.50 0.38 -32.15
C VAL A 839 -11.70 -0.38 -33.46
N ASN A 840 -11.00 0.06 -34.52
CA ASN A 840 -11.14 -0.45 -35.89
C ASN A 840 -11.16 -1.98 -35.96
N ASP A 841 -12.11 -2.53 -36.72
CA ASP A 841 -12.34 -3.98 -36.87
C ASP A 841 -11.08 -4.76 -37.33
N ASP A 842 -10.13 -4.10 -37.99
CA ASP A 842 -8.87 -4.68 -38.47
C ASP A 842 -7.78 -4.84 -37.40
N VAL A 843 -7.95 -4.26 -36.20
CA VAL A 843 -6.98 -4.34 -35.09
C VAL A 843 -7.41 -5.40 -34.06
N PRO A 844 -6.61 -6.45 -33.80
CA PRO A 844 -6.97 -7.46 -32.81
C PRO A 844 -6.94 -6.91 -31.37
N VAL A 845 -8.11 -6.60 -30.80
CA VAL A 845 -8.19 -6.16 -29.40
C VAL A 845 -8.11 -7.34 -28.44
N ALA A 846 -7.08 -7.36 -27.60
CA ALA A 846 -6.85 -8.43 -26.63
C ALA A 846 -7.75 -8.26 -25.39
N LEU A 847 -8.97 -8.78 -25.43
CA LEU A 847 -9.87 -8.78 -24.26
C LEU A 847 -9.26 -9.55 -23.07
N PRO A 848 -9.35 -8.99 -21.84
CA PRO A 848 -8.93 -9.70 -20.62
C PRO A 848 -9.62 -11.07 -20.48
N LYS A 849 -8.88 -12.07 -19.96
CA LYS A 849 -9.35 -13.47 -19.89
C LYS A 849 -10.68 -13.64 -19.13
N LEU A 850 -10.95 -12.78 -18.14
CA LEU A 850 -12.21 -12.74 -17.40
C LEU A 850 -13.37 -12.25 -18.27
N VAL A 851 -13.21 -11.11 -18.94
CA VAL A 851 -14.17 -10.51 -19.87
C VAL A 851 -14.50 -11.49 -21.01
N LYS A 852 -13.47 -12.06 -21.66
CA LYS A 852 -13.64 -13.06 -22.73
C LYS A 852 -14.45 -14.28 -22.27
N ARG A 853 -14.19 -14.79 -21.05
CA ARG A 853 -14.95 -15.92 -20.47
C ARG A 853 -16.40 -15.53 -20.13
N LYS A 854 -16.67 -14.30 -19.69
CA LYS A 854 -18.03 -13.79 -19.42
C LYS A 854 -18.86 -13.74 -20.71
N LEU A 855 -18.33 -13.13 -21.77
CA LEU A 855 -18.98 -13.03 -23.09
C LEU A 855 -19.29 -14.42 -23.68
N GLN A 856 -18.31 -15.33 -23.68
CA GLN A 856 -18.49 -16.71 -24.15
C GLN A 856 -19.60 -17.46 -23.39
N LYS A 857 -19.74 -17.24 -22.08
CA LYS A 857 -20.81 -17.86 -21.27
C LYS A 857 -22.21 -17.33 -21.60
N ARG A 858 -22.33 -16.12 -22.16
CA ARG A 858 -23.60 -15.52 -22.59
C ARG A 858 -24.03 -15.93 -24.01
N GLY A 859 -23.28 -16.81 -24.68
CA GLY A 859 -23.58 -17.24 -26.05
C GLY A 859 -23.21 -16.22 -27.13
N MET A 860 -22.50 -15.15 -26.75
CA MET A 860 -22.04 -14.10 -27.65
C MET A 860 -20.84 -14.59 -28.48
N GLU A 861 -21.10 -15.37 -29.54
CA GLU A 861 -20.10 -15.80 -30.53
C GLU A 861 -19.71 -14.67 -31.50
N PHE A 862 -19.20 -13.56 -30.97
CA PHE A 862 -18.52 -12.56 -31.79
C PHE A 862 -17.12 -13.04 -32.13
N GLU A 863 -16.86 -13.32 -33.41
CA GLU A 863 -15.48 -13.49 -33.90
C GLU A 863 -14.64 -12.22 -33.68
N ARG A 864 -15.29 -11.04 -33.58
CA ARG A 864 -14.73 -9.76 -33.12
C ARG A 864 -15.81 -8.96 -32.35
N PRO A 865 -15.75 -8.85 -31.01
CA PRO A 865 -16.66 -7.98 -30.25
C PRO A 865 -16.27 -6.51 -30.42
N LYS A 866 -17.26 -5.62 -30.50
CA LYS A 866 -17.02 -4.17 -30.59
C LYS A 866 -16.45 -3.64 -29.28
N VAL A 867 -15.21 -3.18 -29.31
CA VAL A 867 -14.55 -2.50 -28.20
C VAL A 867 -14.43 -1.02 -28.53
N TYR A 868 -14.76 -0.19 -27.56
CA TYR A 868 -14.62 1.27 -27.66
C TYR A 868 -13.48 1.75 -26.76
N ASN A 869 -12.70 2.70 -27.24
CA ASN A 869 -11.81 3.51 -26.41
C ASN A 869 -12.61 4.71 -25.92
N LEU A 870 -12.83 4.80 -24.61
CA LEU A 870 -13.38 5.97 -23.94
C LEU A 870 -12.22 6.88 -23.53
N THR A 871 -12.34 8.19 -23.80
CA THR A 871 -11.53 9.22 -23.18
C THR A 871 -12.42 10.02 -22.23
N PHE A 872 -11.97 10.24 -21.00
CA PHE A 872 -12.69 11.00 -19.97
C PHE A 872 -11.75 11.91 -19.19
N ASP A 873 -12.27 12.98 -18.60
CA ASP A 873 -11.55 13.82 -17.64
C ASP A 873 -12.52 14.30 -16.55
N TYR A 874 -12.06 15.19 -15.67
CA TYR A 874 -12.88 15.82 -14.64
C TYR A 874 -13.03 17.34 -14.92
N ASP A 875 -12.86 17.79 -16.18
CA ASP A 875 -13.05 19.19 -16.55
C ASP A 875 -14.54 19.51 -16.78
N TYR A 876 -15.26 19.74 -15.68
CA TYR A 876 -16.66 20.16 -15.72
C TYR A 876 -16.87 21.59 -16.24
N SER A 877 -15.81 22.37 -16.55
CA SER A 877 -15.97 23.76 -17.01
C SER A 877 -16.68 23.85 -18.37
N VAL A 878 -16.56 22.83 -19.22
CA VAL A 878 -17.22 22.75 -20.54
C VAL A 878 -18.75 22.62 -20.45
N LEU A 879 -19.29 22.24 -19.29
CA LEU A 879 -20.72 22.22 -19.03
C LEU A 879 -21.28 23.60 -18.63
N GLN A 880 -20.42 24.53 -18.21
CA GLN A 880 -20.85 25.83 -17.69
C GLN A 880 -21.39 26.74 -18.83
N GLY A 881 -22.57 27.33 -18.61
CA GLY A 881 -23.25 28.21 -19.55
C GLY A 881 -24.11 27.48 -20.59
N ARG A 882 -24.10 26.14 -20.62
CA ARG A 882 -24.90 25.32 -21.55
C ARG A 882 -26.36 25.25 -21.13
N GLN A 883 -27.23 25.99 -21.81
CA GLN A 883 -28.68 26.02 -21.56
C GLN A 883 -29.40 24.68 -21.81
N ASP A 884 -28.73 23.73 -22.47
CA ASP A 884 -29.21 22.37 -22.72
C ASP A 884 -28.83 21.38 -21.61
N ASN A 885 -27.84 21.70 -20.77
CA ASN A 885 -27.42 20.83 -19.67
C ASN A 885 -28.42 20.90 -18.50
N LYS A 886 -28.77 19.72 -17.96
CA LYS A 886 -29.71 19.53 -16.86
C LYS A 886 -29.12 18.74 -15.69
N VAL A 887 -27.84 18.36 -15.73
CA VAL A 887 -27.19 17.61 -14.65
C VAL A 887 -27.11 18.45 -13.38
N ARG A 888 -27.84 18.04 -12.35
CA ARG A 888 -27.85 18.62 -11.01
C ARG A 888 -26.75 17.99 -10.16
N LEU A 889 -26.21 18.79 -9.25
CA LEU A 889 -25.20 18.39 -8.27
C LEU A 889 -25.71 18.70 -6.86
N ARG A 890 -25.62 17.73 -5.96
CA ARG A 890 -25.79 17.92 -4.52
C ARG A 890 -24.57 17.40 -3.77
N VAL A 891 -24.11 18.17 -2.79
CA VAL A 891 -22.99 17.85 -1.90
C VAL A 891 -23.40 18.18 -0.47
N ASP A 892 -23.24 17.23 0.45
CA ASP A 892 -23.47 17.43 1.88
C ASP A 892 -22.22 16.97 2.66
N TYR A 893 -21.68 17.84 3.52
CA TYR A 893 -20.54 17.56 4.40
C TYR A 893 -20.85 18.11 5.80
N SER A 894 -20.48 17.37 6.85
CA SER A 894 -20.58 17.86 8.23
C SER A 894 -19.62 17.14 9.16
N ASP A 895 -19.02 17.90 10.08
CA ASP A 895 -18.31 17.38 11.26
C ASP A 895 -18.99 17.73 12.60
N ASN A 896 -20.19 18.36 12.53
CA ASN A 896 -21.00 18.65 13.70
C ASN A 896 -21.55 17.36 14.35
N PRO A 897 -21.28 17.13 15.65
CA PRO A 897 -21.74 15.93 16.31
C PRO A 897 -23.26 15.94 16.50
N GLY A 898 -23.92 14.85 16.14
CA GLY A 898 -25.37 14.71 16.24
C GLY A 898 -26.15 14.99 14.94
N TYR A 899 -25.48 15.38 13.84
CA TYR A 899 -26.10 15.61 12.52
C TYR A 899 -27.20 14.58 12.21
N TRP A 900 -26.86 13.29 12.10
CA TRP A 900 -27.80 12.26 11.69
C TRP A 900 -28.94 12.06 12.72
N ASN A 901 -28.70 12.31 14.00
CA ASN A 901 -29.72 12.19 15.04
C ASN A 901 -30.78 13.30 15.06
N ASP A 902 -30.47 14.47 14.50
CA ASP A 902 -31.36 15.65 14.49
C ASP A 902 -31.93 15.91 13.08
N ILE A 903 -31.24 15.40 12.07
CA ILE A 903 -31.56 15.56 10.65
C ILE A 903 -32.32 14.32 10.10
N VAL A 904 -31.88 13.09 10.44
CA VAL A 904 -32.58 11.82 10.11
C VAL A 904 -33.46 11.38 11.28
N ALA A 905 -34.77 11.30 11.04
CA ALA A 905 -35.75 11.05 12.08
C ALA A 905 -35.75 9.58 12.55
N SER A 906 -35.48 9.39 13.84
CA SER A 906 -35.49 8.08 14.50
C SER A 906 -36.79 7.30 14.25
N PRO A 907 -36.75 5.95 14.21
CA PRO A 907 -37.94 5.14 13.97
C PRO A 907 -39.02 5.36 15.06
N PRO A 908 -40.32 5.36 14.72
CA PRO A 908 -41.38 5.55 15.69
C PRO A 908 -41.28 4.59 16.90
N GLY A 909 -41.14 5.17 18.10
CA GLY A 909 -41.05 4.41 19.35
C GLY A 909 -39.65 3.94 19.77
N LYS A 910 -38.59 4.25 19.02
CA LYS A 910 -37.19 4.07 19.47
C LYS A 910 -36.59 5.40 19.94
N THR A 911 -35.85 5.38 21.04
CA THR A 911 -35.06 6.53 21.51
C THR A 911 -33.65 6.51 20.92
N LYS A 912 -32.93 7.65 20.93
CA LYS A 912 -31.52 7.73 20.51
C LYS A 912 -30.61 6.69 21.21
N ARG A 913 -30.97 6.28 22.44
CA ARG A 913 -30.26 5.24 23.20
C ARG A 913 -30.55 3.83 22.68
N ASP A 914 -31.79 3.55 22.28
CA ASP A 914 -32.16 2.24 21.74
C ASP A 914 -31.51 2.02 20.37
N VAL A 915 -31.39 3.10 19.57
CA VAL A 915 -30.67 3.11 18.30
C VAL A 915 -29.18 2.81 18.49
N ALA A 916 -28.48 3.54 19.37
CA ALA A 916 -27.05 3.27 19.62
C ALA A 916 -26.81 1.84 20.12
N MET A 917 -27.71 1.32 20.96
CA MET A 917 -27.67 -0.07 21.44
C MET A 917 -27.93 -1.09 20.32
N GLU A 918 -28.82 -0.82 19.36
CA GLU A 918 -29.04 -1.63 18.15
C GLU A 918 -27.79 -1.62 17.24
N VAL A 919 -27.11 -0.48 17.08
CA VAL A 919 -25.87 -0.41 16.30
C VAL A 919 -24.74 -1.21 16.95
N ASP A 920 -24.49 -1.03 18.24
CA ASP A 920 -23.45 -1.77 18.95
C ASP A 920 -23.76 -3.29 18.96
N MET A 921 -24.97 -3.67 19.39
CA MET A 921 -25.34 -5.08 19.60
C MET A 921 -25.64 -5.83 18.30
N GLU A 922 -26.35 -5.24 17.35
CA GLU A 922 -26.80 -5.93 16.13
C GLU A 922 -25.84 -5.65 14.96
N HIS A 923 -25.35 -4.41 14.78
CA HIS A 923 -24.49 -4.02 13.64
C HIS A 923 -22.99 -4.00 13.92
N GLY A 924 -22.55 -4.16 15.18
CA GLY A 924 -21.14 -4.32 15.53
C GLY A 924 -20.41 -2.99 15.64
N GLY A 925 -21.13 -1.93 16.00
CA GLY A 925 -20.62 -0.57 15.97
C GLY A 925 -20.79 0.11 14.62
N SER A 926 -20.92 -0.64 13.50
CA SER A 926 -21.01 -0.04 12.17
C SER A 926 -22.33 0.69 11.92
N TRP A 927 -22.24 2.00 11.79
CA TRP A 927 -23.36 2.87 11.45
C TRP A 927 -23.75 2.80 9.98
N GLU A 928 -22.82 2.53 9.07
CA GLU A 928 -23.14 2.30 7.66
C GLU A 928 -24.05 1.06 7.52
N SER A 929 -23.62 -0.08 8.10
CA SER A 929 -24.41 -1.32 8.13
C SER A 929 -25.79 -1.12 8.77
N TYR A 930 -25.86 -0.34 9.85
CA TYR A 930 -27.13 0.02 10.48
C TYR A 930 -28.04 0.82 9.55
N LEU A 931 -27.54 1.90 8.94
CA LEU A 931 -28.35 2.79 8.10
C LEU A 931 -28.92 2.04 6.90
N GLU A 932 -28.10 1.22 6.21
CA GLU A 932 -28.56 0.38 5.10
C GLU A 932 -29.60 -0.66 5.54
N HIS A 933 -29.38 -1.32 6.67
CA HIS A 933 -30.31 -2.29 7.23
C HIS A 933 -31.66 -1.67 7.60
N ARG A 934 -31.63 -0.53 8.30
CA ARG A 934 -32.83 0.20 8.74
C ARG A 934 -33.62 0.74 7.56
N TRP A 935 -32.95 1.35 6.59
CA TRP A 935 -33.58 1.81 5.36
C TRP A 935 -34.36 0.68 4.69
N ARG A 936 -33.71 -0.48 4.55
CA ARG A 936 -34.28 -1.67 3.91
C ARG A 936 -35.48 -2.26 4.67
N ILE A 937 -35.42 -2.34 6.01
CA ILE A 937 -36.58 -2.75 6.83
C ILE A 937 -37.75 -1.80 6.61
N GLU A 938 -37.49 -0.50 6.63
CA GLU A 938 -38.55 0.49 6.60
C GLU A 938 -39.19 0.59 5.21
N LYS A 939 -38.40 0.56 4.12
CA LYS A 939 -38.90 0.46 2.72
C LYS A 939 -39.80 -0.76 2.50
N ARG A 940 -39.61 -1.85 3.27
CA ARG A 940 -40.45 -3.07 3.23
C ARG A 940 -41.70 -2.99 4.09
N SER A 941 -41.64 -2.25 5.21
CA SER A 941 -42.74 -2.17 6.18
C SER A 941 -43.72 -1.03 5.90
N THR A 942 -43.27 0.04 5.24
CA THR A 942 -44.08 1.20 4.88
C THR A 942 -44.97 0.86 3.68
N PRO A 943 -46.31 0.98 3.79
CA PRO A 943 -47.22 0.83 2.66
C PRO A 943 -46.89 1.77 1.51
N GLU A 944 -47.17 1.35 0.26
CA GLU A 944 -46.87 2.13 -0.96
C GLU A 944 -47.33 3.60 -0.88
N HIS A 945 -48.56 3.82 -0.39
CA HIS A 945 -49.16 5.14 -0.23
C HIS A 945 -48.57 5.98 0.92
N GLU A 946 -47.81 5.38 1.82
CA GLU A 946 -47.11 6.02 2.95
C GLU A 946 -45.60 6.16 2.68
N LYS A 947 -45.06 5.68 1.54
CA LYS A 947 -43.63 5.79 1.21
C LYS A 947 -43.10 7.22 1.26
N HIS A 948 -43.94 8.22 0.93
CA HIS A 948 -43.58 9.63 1.12
C HIS A 948 -43.13 9.90 2.56
N LEU A 949 -43.91 9.51 3.58
CA LEU A 949 -43.60 9.64 5.02
C LEU A 949 -42.28 8.98 5.43
N LEU A 950 -41.88 7.91 4.74
CA LEU A 950 -40.58 7.28 4.93
C LEU A 950 -39.46 8.17 4.38
N HIS A 951 -39.62 8.74 3.20
CA HIS A 951 -38.65 9.68 2.62
C HIS A 951 -38.54 10.97 3.46
N GLU A 952 -39.65 11.50 4.00
CA GLU A 952 -39.63 12.67 4.91
C GLU A 952 -38.75 12.45 6.13
N ARG A 953 -38.74 11.21 6.66
CA ARG A 953 -37.93 10.86 7.83
C ARG A 953 -36.44 10.80 7.52
N TRP A 954 -36.05 10.35 6.33
CA TRP A 954 -34.65 10.12 5.99
C TRP A 954 -33.99 11.35 5.34
N PHE A 955 -34.68 12.11 4.48
CA PHE A 955 -34.10 13.28 3.79
C PHE A 955 -34.98 14.54 3.78
N SER A 956 -36.12 14.53 4.50
CA SER A 956 -37.19 15.55 4.46
C SER A 956 -37.89 15.70 3.10
N LEU A 957 -39.08 16.31 3.07
CA LEU A 957 -39.89 16.47 1.83
C LEU A 957 -39.19 17.35 0.79
N TRP A 958 -38.46 18.36 1.24
CA TRP A 958 -37.86 19.37 0.37
C TRP A 958 -36.47 19.68 0.89
N ALA A 959 -35.49 19.78 0.00
CA ALA A 959 -34.11 20.10 0.40
C ALA A 959 -34.01 21.46 1.14
N VAL A 960 -34.94 22.38 0.91
CA VAL A 960 -35.06 23.64 1.66
C VAL A 960 -35.34 23.40 3.16
N ASP A 961 -36.19 22.43 3.50
CA ASP A 961 -36.50 22.08 4.89
C ASP A 961 -35.29 21.41 5.57
N TRP A 962 -34.57 20.56 4.84
CA TRP A 962 -33.28 19.99 5.27
C TRP A 962 -32.28 21.09 5.63
N ILE A 963 -32.03 22.00 4.68
CA ILE A 963 -31.11 23.13 4.82
C ILE A 963 -31.53 24.07 5.95
N ASN A 964 -32.84 24.22 6.21
CA ASN A 964 -33.32 24.99 7.35
C ASN A 964 -33.05 24.29 8.69
N LYS A 965 -33.20 22.95 8.78
CA LYS A 965 -32.75 22.21 9.96
C LYS A 965 -31.24 22.32 10.19
N GLN A 966 -30.41 22.28 9.13
CA GLN A 966 -28.95 22.46 9.26
C GLN A 966 -28.58 23.80 9.91
N LYS A 967 -29.33 24.88 9.62
CA LYS A 967 -29.12 26.20 10.23
C LYS A 967 -29.43 26.24 11.73
N GLU A 968 -30.22 25.29 12.23
CA GLU A 968 -30.66 25.19 13.64
C GLU A 968 -29.75 24.27 14.49
N VAL A 969 -28.77 23.57 13.89
CA VAL A 969 -27.86 22.67 14.62
C VAL A 969 -26.77 23.45 15.38
N ASP A 970 -27.12 23.80 16.62
CA ASP A 970 -26.26 24.18 17.76
C ASP A 970 -25.11 25.18 17.48
N LEU A 971 -25.46 26.46 17.37
CA LEU A 971 -24.53 27.59 17.21
C LEU A 971 -23.71 27.92 18.50
N ASP A 972 -23.97 27.27 19.64
CA ASP A 972 -23.52 27.70 20.98
C ASP A 972 -22.37 26.82 21.56
N TYR A 973 -21.68 26.03 20.71
CA TYR A 973 -20.83 24.91 21.15
C TYR A 973 -19.30 25.20 21.21
N ASP A 974 -18.67 25.02 22.37
CA ASP A 974 -17.23 25.26 22.63
C ASP A 974 -16.27 24.18 22.05
N LEU A 975 -16.79 22.99 21.73
CA LEU A 975 -16.00 21.79 21.41
C LEU A 975 -15.77 21.62 19.90
N VAL A 976 -14.76 22.31 19.40
CA VAL A 976 -14.22 22.08 18.05
C VAL A 976 -13.47 20.75 18.02
N ARG A 977 -13.80 19.86 17.08
CA ARG A 977 -13.36 18.45 17.10
C ARG A 977 -12.23 18.10 16.15
N HIS A 978 -12.20 18.66 14.94
CA HIS A 978 -11.07 18.51 14.04
C HIS A 978 -9.87 19.31 14.55
N SER A 979 -8.64 18.81 14.43
CA SER A 979 -7.44 19.48 14.99
C SER A 979 -6.17 19.13 14.22
N VAL A 980 -5.81 20.00 13.27
CA VAL A 980 -4.58 19.88 12.48
C VAL A 980 -3.41 20.40 13.32
N ARG A 981 -2.44 19.52 13.58
CA ARG A 981 -1.14 19.91 14.14
C ARG A 981 -0.02 19.51 13.19
N GLU A 982 0.45 20.47 12.41
CA GLU A 982 1.49 20.26 11.40
C GLU A 982 2.72 21.12 11.65
N THR A 983 3.89 20.61 11.24
CA THR A 983 5.17 21.35 11.31
C THR A 983 5.84 21.34 9.94
N PHE A 984 5.71 22.45 9.24
CA PHE A 984 6.24 22.62 7.90
C PHE A 984 7.67 23.17 7.96
N VAL A 985 8.58 22.62 7.16
CA VAL A 985 9.98 23.06 7.11
C VAL A 985 10.33 23.48 5.69
N TRP A 986 10.61 24.77 5.48
CA TRP A 986 10.92 25.33 4.16
C TRP A 986 12.36 25.81 4.06
N ASN A 987 13.12 25.21 3.15
CA ASN A 987 14.46 25.64 2.80
C ASN A 987 14.37 26.88 1.91
N LEU A 988 14.46 28.07 2.50
CA LEU A 988 14.38 29.36 1.79
C LEU A 988 15.58 29.59 0.87
N PHE A 989 16.73 29.05 1.25
CA PHE A 989 17.93 29.02 0.42
C PHE A 989 18.80 27.82 0.83
N ARG A 990 19.35 27.08 -0.14
CA ARG A 990 20.36 26.04 0.11
C ARG A 990 21.22 25.88 -1.15
N ASP A 991 22.38 26.52 -1.17
CA ASP A 991 23.35 26.40 -2.27
C ASP A 991 24.79 26.34 -1.70
N SER A 992 25.68 25.66 -2.42
CA SER A 992 27.10 25.57 -2.08
C SER A 992 27.96 25.52 -3.33
N LYS A 993 28.94 26.43 -3.43
CA LYS A 993 29.83 26.59 -4.56
C LYS A 993 31.28 26.64 -4.12
N SER A 994 32.09 25.72 -4.65
CA SER A 994 33.53 25.73 -4.43
C SER A 994 34.19 26.79 -5.32
N CYS A 995 34.95 27.69 -4.70
CA CYS A 995 35.71 28.74 -5.37
C CYS A 995 37.21 28.60 -5.06
N PRO A 996 38.12 29.09 -5.93
CA PRO A 996 39.56 29.00 -5.66
C PRO A 996 39.92 29.69 -4.33
N ASN A 997 40.33 28.86 -3.36
CA ASN A 997 40.69 29.22 -1.97
C ASN A 997 39.54 29.49 -0.97
N MET A 998 38.25 29.34 -1.32
CA MET A 998 37.18 29.24 -0.31
C MET A 998 35.94 28.51 -0.82
N ASP A 999 35.32 27.70 0.03
CA ASP A 999 33.99 27.14 -0.25
C ASP A 999 32.91 28.09 0.27
N VAL A 1000 32.00 28.48 -0.61
CA VAL A 1000 30.86 29.37 -0.37
C VAL A 1000 29.64 28.50 -0.13
N SER A 1001 28.96 28.64 1.01
CA SER A 1001 27.71 27.90 1.27
C SER A 1001 26.75 28.73 2.09
N ALA A 1002 25.47 28.70 1.72
CA ALA A 1002 24.42 29.31 2.50
C ALA A 1002 23.21 28.37 2.57
N HIS A 1003 22.74 28.17 3.80
CA HIS A 1003 21.56 27.41 4.11
C HIS A 1003 20.67 28.18 5.09
N ILE A 1004 19.50 28.57 4.60
CA ILE A 1004 18.47 29.31 5.32
C ILE A 1004 17.20 28.46 5.27
N TRP A 1005 16.57 28.21 6.41
CA TRP A 1005 15.29 27.53 6.47
C TRP A 1005 14.40 28.04 7.60
N THR A 1006 13.09 27.94 7.40
CA THR A 1006 12.07 28.28 8.39
C THR A 1006 11.27 27.04 8.76
N GLU A 1007 10.81 26.99 10.01
CA GLU A 1007 9.97 25.93 10.57
C GLU A 1007 8.67 26.60 11.06
N LEU A 1008 7.52 26.25 10.48
CA LEU A 1008 6.19 26.73 10.88
C LEU A 1008 5.43 25.58 11.55
N THR A 1009 5.22 25.66 12.86
CA THR A 1009 4.27 24.79 13.57
C THR A 1009 2.91 25.47 13.62
N VAL A 1010 1.88 24.79 13.14
CA VAL A 1010 0.49 25.26 13.16
C VAL A 1010 -0.35 24.30 14.00
N ASN A 1011 -1.14 24.84 14.93
CA ASN A 1011 -2.14 24.12 15.70
C ASN A 1011 -3.52 24.74 15.39
N VAL A 1012 -4.37 24.08 14.60
CA VAL A 1012 -5.70 24.62 14.24
C VAL A 1012 -6.80 23.61 14.47
N ASP A 1013 -7.75 24.00 15.30
CA ASP A 1013 -9.04 23.36 15.46
C ASP A 1013 -10.06 23.98 14.47
N THR A 1014 -10.79 23.15 13.70
CA THR A 1014 -11.85 23.62 12.78
C THR A 1014 -13.14 22.79 12.91
N SER A 1015 -14.27 23.36 12.49
CA SER A 1015 -15.53 22.63 12.27
C SER A 1015 -16.31 23.26 11.10
N ALA A 1016 -16.99 22.43 10.31
CA ALA A 1016 -17.79 22.88 9.17
C ALA A 1016 -19.03 22.02 8.89
N VAL A 1017 -20.11 22.69 8.48
CA VAL A 1017 -21.34 22.09 7.93
C VAL A 1017 -21.62 22.76 6.60
N ILE A 1018 -21.81 21.98 5.55
CA ILE A 1018 -21.93 22.44 4.17
C ILE A 1018 -23.01 21.62 3.46
N SER A 1019 -23.99 22.31 2.88
CA SER A 1019 -24.98 21.75 1.96
C SER A 1019 -24.96 22.59 0.68
N LEU A 1020 -24.43 22.04 -0.41
CA LEU A 1020 -24.42 22.67 -1.73
C LEU A 1020 -25.42 21.96 -2.65
N ILE A 1021 -26.35 22.72 -3.21
CA ILE A 1021 -27.33 22.26 -4.20
C ILE A 1021 -27.33 23.24 -5.37
N GLY A 1022 -27.10 22.72 -6.57
CA GLY A 1022 -26.99 23.53 -7.78
C GLY A 1022 -27.01 22.71 -9.08
N ASP A 1023 -26.73 23.40 -10.18
CA ASP A 1023 -26.75 22.88 -11.54
C ASP A 1023 -25.35 23.00 -12.16
N LEU A 1024 -24.84 21.93 -12.79
CA LEU A 1024 -23.56 21.99 -13.51
C LEU A 1024 -23.61 23.00 -14.69
N SER A 1025 -24.79 23.27 -15.26
CA SER A 1025 -24.99 24.30 -16.28
C SER A 1025 -24.68 25.71 -15.77
N ASN A 1026 -24.88 25.94 -14.46
CA ASN A 1026 -24.68 27.22 -13.82
C ASN A 1026 -24.22 27.03 -12.37
N LEU A 1027 -22.95 26.66 -12.20
CA LEU A 1027 -22.27 26.57 -10.90
C LEU A 1027 -22.14 27.91 -10.14
N LYS A 1028 -22.88 28.96 -10.57
CA LYS A 1028 -23.05 30.24 -9.87
C LYS A 1028 -24.44 30.40 -9.26
N SER A 1029 -25.39 29.50 -9.51
CA SER A 1029 -26.70 29.44 -8.84
C SER A 1029 -26.75 28.32 -7.82
N PHE A 1030 -26.16 28.58 -6.65
CA PHE A 1030 -26.27 27.75 -5.45
C PHE A 1030 -27.23 28.43 -4.44
N ASP A 1031 -28.29 29.08 -4.91
CA ASP A 1031 -29.16 29.98 -4.13
C ASP A 1031 -29.87 29.31 -2.93
N GLN A 1032 -29.99 27.98 -2.96
CA GLN A 1032 -30.58 27.17 -1.89
C GLN A 1032 -29.53 26.65 -0.88
N SER A 1033 -28.25 26.89 -1.13
CA SER A 1033 -27.14 26.29 -0.37
C SER A 1033 -26.86 26.99 0.96
N HIS A 1034 -26.22 26.27 1.88
CA HIS A 1034 -25.83 26.75 3.20
C HIS A 1034 -24.44 26.26 3.58
N ALA A 1035 -23.67 27.10 4.27
CA ALA A 1035 -22.38 26.73 4.83
C ALA A 1035 -22.09 27.47 6.14
N THR A 1036 -21.66 26.74 7.17
CA THR A 1036 -21.19 27.27 8.45
C THR A 1036 -19.77 26.78 8.70
N PHE A 1037 -18.89 27.66 9.18
CA PHE A 1037 -17.49 27.35 9.50
C PHE A 1037 -17.10 27.97 10.85
N ARG A 1038 -16.45 27.22 11.75
CA ARG A 1038 -15.76 27.77 12.93
C ARG A 1038 -14.30 27.35 12.90
N ASN A 1039 -13.39 28.27 13.20
CA ASN A 1039 -11.95 28.00 13.24
C ASN A 1039 -11.32 28.69 14.45
N LYS A 1040 -10.51 27.95 15.20
CA LYS A 1040 -9.68 28.49 16.28
C LYS A 1040 -8.30 27.84 16.25
N GLY A 1041 -7.25 28.55 16.65
CA GLY A 1041 -5.91 27.99 16.57
C GLY A 1041 -4.82 28.92 17.06
N ASP A 1042 -3.59 28.41 17.03
CA ASP A 1042 -2.36 29.15 17.27
C ASP A 1042 -1.23 28.73 16.31
N VAL A 1043 -0.26 29.64 16.12
CA VAL A 1043 0.87 29.46 15.20
C VAL A 1043 2.19 29.79 15.90
N GLU A 1044 3.19 28.95 15.66
CA GLU A 1044 4.56 29.10 16.15
C GLU A 1044 5.55 29.04 14.98
N VAL A 1045 6.47 30.00 14.89
CA VAL A 1045 7.43 30.15 13.77
C VAL A 1045 8.85 30.12 14.31
N SER A 1046 9.75 29.42 13.61
CA SER A 1046 11.19 29.48 13.83
C SER A 1046 11.98 29.77 12.56
N PHE A 1047 12.99 30.63 12.64
CA PHE A 1047 13.92 30.93 11.55
C PHE A 1047 15.33 30.43 11.89
N ASN A 1048 16.00 29.82 10.92
CA ASN A 1048 17.37 29.32 11.03
C ASN A 1048 18.21 29.89 9.88
N PHE A 1049 19.38 30.44 10.22
CA PHE A 1049 20.31 31.09 9.29
C PHE A 1049 21.72 30.51 9.45
N VAL A 1050 22.33 30.08 8.35
CA VAL A 1050 23.75 29.67 8.22
C VAL A 1050 24.23 30.18 6.86
N ALA A 1051 25.18 31.12 6.77
CA ALA A 1051 25.59 31.67 5.46
C ALA A 1051 27.04 32.15 5.37
N ASN A 1052 27.71 31.86 4.25
CA ASN A 1052 29.05 32.30 3.90
C ASN A 1052 29.15 32.80 2.43
N ALA A 1053 29.60 34.05 2.24
CA ALA A 1053 29.85 34.82 0.99
C ALA A 1053 28.65 35.29 0.12
N GLU A 1054 28.94 35.94 -1.03
CA GLU A 1054 28.10 36.99 -1.67
C GLU A 1054 27.25 36.59 -2.89
N LEU A 1055 25.98 37.02 -2.93
CA LEU A 1055 25.09 36.95 -4.10
C LEU A 1055 24.19 38.21 -4.27
N ARG A 1056 23.66 38.43 -5.49
CA ARG A 1056 22.66 39.46 -5.85
C ARG A 1056 21.50 38.83 -6.65
N PHE A 1057 20.23 39.11 -6.31
CA PHE A 1057 19.07 38.74 -7.16
C PHE A 1057 17.75 39.44 -6.73
N SER A 1058 16.71 39.32 -7.55
CA SER A 1058 15.32 39.74 -7.30
C SER A 1058 14.38 38.83 -8.09
N THR A 1059 13.31 38.31 -7.48
CA THR A 1059 12.41 37.32 -8.11
C THR A 1059 10.97 37.80 -8.32
N GLY A 1060 10.51 38.77 -7.53
CA GLY A 1060 9.07 39.03 -7.36
C GLY A 1060 8.34 37.89 -6.63
N PRO A 1061 7.03 38.06 -6.35
CA PRO A 1061 6.24 37.06 -5.63
C PRO A 1061 5.81 35.91 -6.55
N ALA A 1062 6.08 34.68 -6.12
CA ALA A 1062 5.67 33.45 -6.79
C ALA A 1062 5.01 32.47 -5.80
N GLU A 1063 4.01 31.71 -6.28
CA GLU A 1063 3.45 30.58 -5.53
C GLU A 1063 4.42 29.40 -5.62
N LEU A 1064 4.92 28.96 -4.46
CA LEU A 1064 5.98 27.95 -4.35
C LEU A 1064 5.43 26.54 -4.12
N ALA A 1065 4.21 26.43 -3.55
CA ALA A 1065 3.47 25.19 -3.35
C ALA A 1065 1.99 25.50 -3.04
N GLY A 1066 1.06 24.62 -3.43
CA GLY A 1066 -0.36 24.76 -3.09
C GLY A 1066 -1.22 23.52 -3.33
N LEU A 1067 -2.29 23.38 -2.53
CA LEU A 1067 -3.41 22.44 -2.68
C LEU A 1067 -3.16 20.95 -2.35
N ALA A 1068 -2.31 20.66 -1.38
CA ALA A 1068 -2.41 19.39 -0.64
C ALA A 1068 -3.53 19.51 0.43
N PRO A 1069 -4.52 18.59 0.49
CA PRO A 1069 -5.51 18.55 1.57
C PRO A 1069 -4.88 18.19 2.92
N LEU A 1070 -5.24 18.90 4.01
CA LEU A 1070 -4.64 18.74 5.35
C LEU A 1070 -5.56 18.00 6.35
N GLY A 1071 -5.98 16.78 6.03
CA GLY A 1071 -6.87 15.97 6.89
C GLY A 1071 -8.33 16.44 6.88
N ALA A 1072 -9.30 15.53 7.05
CA ALA A 1072 -10.75 15.70 6.83
C ALA A 1072 -11.14 16.68 5.70
N SER A 1073 -10.35 16.71 4.62
CA SER A 1073 -10.66 17.51 3.46
C SER A 1073 -11.41 16.63 2.48
N PHE A 1074 -12.68 16.95 2.24
CA PHE A 1074 -13.51 16.23 1.29
C PHE A 1074 -13.33 16.83 -0.11
N LYS A 1075 -12.74 16.06 -1.04
CA LYS A 1075 -12.46 16.50 -2.42
C LYS A 1075 -13.43 15.82 -3.40
N ILE A 1076 -14.08 16.62 -4.24
CA ILE A 1076 -14.75 16.14 -5.46
C ILE A 1076 -13.81 16.50 -6.64
N PRO A 1077 -13.17 15.51 -7.30
CA PRO A 1077 -12.25 15.76 -8.41
C PRO A 1077 -12.83 16.69 -9.47
N GLY A 1078 -12.04 17.65 -9.95
CA GLY A 1078 -12.44 18.64 -10.92
C GLY A 1078 -13.44 19.73 -10.46
N ILE A 1079 -14.13 19.55 -9.32
CA ILE A 1079 -15.21 20.44 -8.87
C ILE A 1079 -14.79 21.32 -7.69
N LEU A 1080 -14.52 20.72 -6.53
CA LEU A 1080 -14.25 21.47 -5.30
C LEU A 1080 -13.50 20.65 -4.24
N THR A 1081 -13.02 21.33 -3.21
CA THR A 1081 -12.57 20.73 -1.96
C THR A 1081 -13.13 21.52 -0.78
N CYS A 1082 -13.69 20.80 0.19
CA CYS A 1082 -14.18 21.33 1.46
C CYS A 1082 -13.17 20.98 2.56
N GLY A 1083 -12.66 21.98 3.30
CA GLY A 1083 -11.78 21.75 4.45
C GLY A 1083 -10.50 22.61 4.47
N PRO A 1084 -9.51 22.26 5.31
CA PRO A 1084 -8.24 22.97 5.43
C PRO A 1084 -7.25 22.63 4.30
N GLN A 1085 -6.65 23.65 3.69
CA GLN A 1085 -5.68 23.50 2.60
C GLN A 1085 -4.44 24.38 2.80
N PHE A 1086 -3.26 23.90 2.39
CA PHE A 1086 -2.01 24.66 2.47
C PHE A 1086 -1.64 25.36 1.16
N ARG A 1087 -1.12 26.60 1.25
CA ARG A 1087 -0.51 27.37 0.16
C ARG A 1087 0.71 28.16 0.64
N LEU A 1088 1.72 28.34 -0.21
CA LEU A 1088 2.95 29.07 0.09
C LEU A 1088 3.27 30.06 -1.02
N ILE A 1089 3.39 31.35 -0.66
CA ILE A 1089 3.86 32.41 -1.56
C ILE A 1089 5.20 32.93 -1.02
N GLY A 1090 6.18 33.15 -1.90
CA GLY A 1090 7.50 33.68 -1.51
C GLY A 1090 8.05 34.71 -2.49
N GLU A 1091 8.83 35.65 -1.96
CA GLU A 1091 9.51 36.71 -2.70
C GLU A 1091 10.92 36.95 -2.12
N LEU A 1092 11.93 37.13 -2.98
CA LEU A 1092 13.31 37.38 -2.58
C LEU A 1092 13.89 38.58 -3.33
N ASN A 1093 14.50 39.52 -2.59
CA ASN A 1093 15.16 40.72 -3.12
C ASN A 1093 16.46 41.02 -2.34
N GLY A 1094 17.61 41.20 -3.00
CA GLY A 1094 18.78 41.78 -2.31
C GLY A 1094 20.18 41.54 -2.88
N LYS A 1095 21.18 42.00 -2.10
CA LYS A 1095 22.64 41.82 -2.23
C LYS A 1095 23.30 41.80 -0.85
N ALA A 1096 23.96 40.72 -0.40
CA ALA A 1096 24.84 40.75 0.79
C ALA A 1096 25.79 39.54 0.96
N SER A 1097 26.63 39.63 2.01
CA SER A 1097 27.64 38.68 2.56
C SER A 1097 28.09 39.21 3.96
N ILE A 1098 28.85 38.58 4.88
CA ILE A 1098 29.62 37.32 5.03
C ILE A 1098 29.34 36.71 6.44
N ASP A 1099 29.52 35.39 6.59
CA ASP A 1099 29.58 34.55 7.83
C ASP A 1099 28.62 34.91 9.00
N ALA A 1100 27.46 34.26 9.04
CA ALA A 1100 26.48 34.40 10.12
C ALA A 1100 25.74 33.08 10.46
N ASN A 1101 25.53 32.83 11.76
CA ASN A 1101 24.80 31.68 12.30
C ASN A 1101 23.78 32.14 13.36
N ALA A 1102 22.48 31.86 13.18
CA ALA A 1102 21.43 32.22 14.14
C ALA A 1102 20.19 31.31 14.08
N ARG A 1103 19.51 31.10 15.22
CA ARG A 1103 18.18 30.48 15.32
C ARG A 1103 17.28 31.34 16.21
N ILE A 1104 16.03 31.54 15.79
CA ILE A 1104 15.04 32.41 16.45
C ILE A 1104 13.68 31.70 16.41
N SER A 1105 12.90 31.71 17.49
CA SER A 1105 11.60 31.02 17.60
C SER A 1105 10.59 31.85 18.41
N TYR A 1106 9.35 31.99 17.93
CA TYR A 1106 8.27 32.74 18.59
C TYR A 1106 6.88 32.12 18.34
N LYS A 1107 5.97 32.28 19.31
CA LYS A 1107 4.52 32.06 19.14
C LYS A 1107 3.88 33.36 18.67
N VAL A 1108 3.09 33.30 17.61
CA VAL A 1108 2.81 34.47 16.76
C VAL A 1108 1.38 34.99 16.91
N ALA A 1109 0.38 34.12 16.93
CA ALA A 1109 -1.03 34.52 17.10
C ALA A 1109 -1.87 33.39 17.70
N LYS A 1110 -3.04 33.76 18.25
CA LYS A 1110 -4.15 32.87 18.62
C LYS A 1110 -5.47 33.50 18.15
N TRP A 1111 -6.37 32.71 17.59
CA TRP A 1111 -7.69 33.16 17.11
C TRP A 1111 -8.82 32.17 17.46
N ASP A 1112 -10.06 32.66 17.42
CA ASP A 1112 -11.32 31.90 17.37
C ASP A 1112 -12.35 32.78 16.61
N PHE A 1113 -12.99 32.24 15.58
CA PHE A 1113 -14.05 32.92 14.83
C PHE A 1113 -15.04 31.91 14.22
N MET A 1114 -16.27 32.37 13.99
CA MET A 1114 -17.32 31.63 13.27
C MET A 1114 -17.86 32.47 12.09
N GLN A 1115 -18.25 31.79 11.01
CA GLN A 1115 -18.95 32.32 9.83
C GLN A 1115 -20.17 31.47 9.48
N GLN A 1116 -21.21 32.09 8.94
CA GLN A 1116 -22.41 31.43 8.42
C GLN A 1116 -22.90 32.09 7.13
N TYR A 1117 -23.26 31.28 6.13
CA TYR A 1117 -23.74 31.72 4.81
C TYR A 1117 -25.01 30.96 4.40
N PRO A 1118 -26.10 31.65 4.01
CA PRO A 1118 -26.35 33.08 4.26
C PRO A 1118 -26.38 33.38 5.77
N PRO A 1119 -26.05 34.60 6.23
CA PRO A 1119 -26.02 34.94 7.64
C PRO A 1119 -27.42 34.93 8.27
N SER A 1120 -27.49 34.61 9.56
CA SER A 1120 -28.74 34.61 10.33
C SER A 1120 -29.26 36.03 10.61
N GLU A 1121 -30.57 36.17 10.86
CA GLU A 1121 -31.16 37.46 11.25
C GLU A 1121 -30.64 37.99 12.60
N GLU A 1122 -30.10 37.12 13.45
CA GLU A 1122 -29.53 37.49 14.75
C GLU A 1122 -28.12 38.09 14.63
N TRP A 1123 -27.36 37.76 13.58
CA TRP A 1123 -25.94 38.11 13.43
C TRP A 1123 -25.76 39.15 12.30
N SER A 1124 -25.71 40.43 12.68
CA SER A 1124 -25.54 41.54 11.72
C SER A 1124 -24.15 41.66 11.09
N ASP A 1125 -23.17 40.87 11.55
CA ASP A 1125 -21.82 40.77 11.00
C ASP A 1125 -21.49 39.27 10.85
N PRO A 1126 -21.15 38.78 9.64
CA PRO A 1126 -20.82 37.37 9.41
C PRO A 1126 -19.50 36.94 10.09
N PHE A 1127 -18.74 37.87 10.68
CA PHE A 1127 -17.74 37.56 11.69
C PHE A 1127 -18.23 38.06 13.06
N ASN A 1128 -18.56 37.15 13.96
CA ASN A 1128 -18.83 37.47 15.37
C ASN A 1128 -17.65 37.03 16.26
N PRO A 1129 -16.54 37.80 16.31
CA PRO A 1129 -15.54 37.61 17.36
C PRO A 1129 -16.19 38.04 18.68
N ASP A 1130 -16.41 37.08 19.57
CA ASP A 1130 -17.02 37.35 20.86
C ASP A 1130 -16.23 38.46 21.58
N LYS A 1131 -16.91 39.44 22.19
CA LYS A 1131 -16.28 40.74 22.55
C LYS A 1131 -15.19 40.64 23.63
N LYS A 1132 -14.99 39.45 24.19
CA LYS A 1132 -13.93 39.10 25.16
C LYS A 1132 -12.66 38.55 24.49
N ASP A 1133 -12.78 37.99 23.29
CA ASP A 1133 -11.76 37.15 22.65
C ASP A 1133 -11.12 37.82 21.42
N LYS A 1134 -10.91 39.15 21.53
CA LYS A 1134 -9.85 39.79 20.75
C LYS A 1134 -8.54 39.06 21.02
N ALA A 1135 -7.74 38.81 19.98
CA ALA A 1135 -6.45 38.14 20.05
C ALA A 1135 -5.60 38.66 21.23
N ASN A 1136 -5.63 37.93 22.34
CA ASN A 1136 -4.93 38.32 23.56
C ASN A 1136 -3.48 37.87 23.43
N LEU A 1137 -2.61 38.84 23.16
CA LEU A 1137 -1.17 38.70 23.28
C LEU A 1137 -0.80 38.53 24.76
N GLU A 1138 -0.88 37.28 25.26
CA GLU A 1138 -0.25 36.93 26.53
C GLU A 1138 1.26 37.16 26.39
N ASN A 1139 1.77 38.18 27.09
CA ASN A 1139 3.19 38.52 27.20
C ASN A 1139 3.98 37.49 28.06
N GLU A 1140 3.62 36.21 27.95
CA GLU A 1140 4.24 35.11 28.68
C GLU A 1140 5.55 34.70 28.00
N GLN A 1141 6.64 35.21 28.59
CA GLN A 1141 8.04 34.82 28.38
C GLN A 1141 8.75 35.38 27.15
N ARG A 1142 9.58 36.40 27.41
CA ARG A 1142 10.83 36.65 26.67
C ARG A 1142 11.70 35.38 26.66
N GLY A 1143 11.54 34.54 25.65
CA GLY A 1143 12.47 33.46 25.35
C GLY A 1143 13.87 34.03 25.16
N LYS A 1144 14.86 33.53 25.91
CA LYS A 1144 16.24 33.98 25.78
C LYS A 1144 16.79 33.56 24.41
N SER A 1145 17.17 34.53 23.59
CA SER A 1145 18.09 34.29 22.48
C SER A 1145 19.40 33.70 23.04
N ASN A 1146 19.76 32.50 22.58
CA ASN A 1146 21.08 31.92 22.76
C ASN A 1146 21.95 32.25 21.54
N SER A 1147 22.09 33.53 21.19
CA SER A 1147 23.01 33.93 20.13
C SER A 1147 24.47 33.81 20.60
N THR A 1148 25.23 32.96 19.92
CA THR A 1148 26.69 33.04 19.93
C THR A 1148 27.06 34.37 19.26
N ARG A 1149 27.98 35.15 19.83
CA ARG A 1149 28.41 36.42 19.21
C ARG A 1149 29.02 36.12 17.83
N PRO A 1150 28.55 36.73 16.72
CA PRO A 1150 29.21 36.58 15.42
C PRO A 1150 30.62 37.17 15.51
N GLN A 1151 31.59 36.51 14.86
CA GLN A 1151 32.96 36.98 14.73
C GLN A 1151 33.23 37.34 13.27
N PHE A 1152 33.75 38.55 13.04
CA PHE A 1152 34.03 39.06 11.70
C PHE A 1152 35.54 39.28 11.53
N SER A 1153 36.06 39.04 10.32
CA SER A 1153 37.38 39.48 9.89
C SER A 1153 37.31 39.94 8.43
N TYR A 1154 38.01 41.02 8.08
CA TYR A 1154 37.80 41.71 6.80
C TYR A 1154 39.10 42.33 6.26
N ASN A 1155 39.11 42.59 4.95
CA ASN A 1155 39.98 43.56 4.30
C ASN A 1155 39.24 44.11 3.06
N LEU A 1156 39.10 45.45 3.01
CA LEU A 1156 38.38 46.25 1.99
C LEU A 1156 36.84 46.32 2.09
N HIS A 1157 36.32 47.44 1.57
CA HIS A 1157 34.98 48.02 1.76
C HIS A 1157 33.82 47.20 1.17
N ALA A 1158 32.74 47.03 1.94
CA ALA A 1158 31.51 46.36 1.51
C ALA A 1158 30.24 47.03 2.10
N GLU A 1159 29.15 46.98 1.33
CA GLU A 1159 27.79 47.37 1.73
C GLU A 1159 26.82 46.29 1.18
N GLY A 1160 25.82 45.92 1.99
CA GLY A 1160 24.85 44.88 1.65
C GLY A 1160 23.51 45.01 2.40
N MET A 1161 22.43 44.62 1.72
CA MET A 1161 21.07 44.52 2.23
C MET A 1161 20.37 43.31 1.59
N VAL A 1162 19.75 42.45 2.40
CA VAL A 1162 18.90 41.34 1.93
C VAL A 1162 17.57 41.38 2.66
N GLU A 1163 16.49 41.20 1.91
CA GLU A 1163 15.12 41.11 2.40
C GLU A 1163 14.46 39.87 1.78
N ALA A 1164 14.02 38.95 2.64
CA ALA A 1164 13.28 37.76 2.25
C ALA A 1164 11.87 37.86 2.85
N VAL A 1165 10.84 37.66 2.01
CA VAL A 1165 9.43 37.68 2.43
C VAL A 1165 8.81 36.32 2.11
N VAL A 1166 8.18 35.72 3.11
CA VAL A 1166 7.53 34.41 2.98
C VAL A 1166 6.15 34.51 3.61
N THR A 1167 5.14 34.05 2.86
CA THR A 1167 3.74 34.09 3.27
C THR A 1167 3.14 32.69 3.14
N PRO A 1168 3.35 31.80 4.13
CA PRO A 1168 2.49 30.64 4.32
C PRO A 1168 1.06 31.08 4.56
N MET A 1169 0.12 30.37 3.92
CA MET A 1169 -1.31 30.60 4.02
C MET A 1169 -2.03 29.26 4.19
N ILE A 1170 -2.99 29.22 5.11
CA ILE A 1170 -3.91 28.09 5.21
C ILE A 1170 -5.30 28.60 4.86
N THR A 1171 -5.90 27.99 3.85
CA THR A 1171 -7.24 28.31 3.36
C THR A 1171 -8.24 27.35 4.01
N PHE A 1172 -9.28 27.90 4.63
CA PHE A 1172 -10.36 27.15 5.28
C PHE A 1172 -11.70 27.49 4.61
N GLY A 1173 -12.39 26.51 4.05
CA GLY A 1173 -13.71 26.69 3.47
C GLY A 1173 -13.97 25.78 2.28
N ILE A 1174 -14.73 26.29 1.31
CA ILE A 1174 -14.96 25.66 0.01
C ILE A 1174 -14.03 26.33 -1.01
N VAL A 1175 -13.12 25.55 -1.57
CA VAL A 1175 -12.24 25.95 -2.67
C VAL A 1175 -12.72 25.24 -3.93
N PHE A 1176 -13.20 26.01 -4.90
CA PHE A 1176 -13.65 25.49 -6.19
C PHE A 1176 -12.45 25.33 -7.14
N ASN A 1177 -12.55 24.43 -8.13
CA ASN A 1177 -11.60 24.42 -9.24
C ASN A 1177 -11.65 25.80 -9.94
N SER A 1178 -10.49 26.42 -10.11
CA SER A 1178 -10.33 27.75 -10.72
C SER A 1178 -10.83 27.81 -12.16
N GLU A 1179 -10.79 26.69 -12.89
CA GLU A 1179 -11.26 26.56 -14.27
C GLU A 1179 -12.77 26.78 -14.40
N LEU A 1180 -13.53 26.47 -13.34
CA LEU A 1180 -14.98 26.72 -13.28
C LEU A 1180 -15.33 28.21 -13.15
N GLY A 1181 -14.34 29.09 -12.91
CA GLY A 1181 -14.57 30.52 -12.72
C GLY A 1181 -15.55 30.85 -11.57
N VAL A 1182 -15.66 29.95 -10.59
CA VAL A 1182 -16.44 30.11 -9.35
C VAL A 1182 -15.49 30.59 -8.25
N PRO A 1183 -15.76 31.73 -7.57
CA PRO A 1183 -14.87 32.20 -6.51
C PRO A 1183 -14.99 31.36 -5.24
N ASN A 1184 -13.86 31.10 -4.58
CA ASN A 1184 -13.81 30.38 -3.30
C ASN A 1184 -14.67 31.04 -2.22
N ALA A 1185 -15.32 30.21 -1.41
CA ALA A 1185 -16.00 30.60 -0.19
C ALA A 1185 -15.16 30.14 1.01
N ALA A 1186 -14.10 30.90 1.30
CA ALA A 1186 -13.03 30.49 2.19
C ALA A 1186 -12.33 31.67 2.88
N ILE A 1187 -11.57 31.35 3.91
CA ILE A 1187 -10.72 32.29 4.65
C ILE A 1187 -9.29 31.81 4.55
N ASP A 1188 -8.40 32.67 4.08
CA ASP A 1188 -6.97 32.46 4.20
C ASP A 1188 -6.47 33.05 5.52
N MET A 1189 -5.88 32.23 6.38
CA MET A 1189 -5.06 32.68 7.49
C MET A 1189 -3.60 32.67 7.03
N GLY A 1190 -2.99 33.85 6.92
CA GLY A 1190 -1.62 34.04 6.47
C GLY A 1190 -0.71 34.58 7.56
N VAL A 1191 0.54 34.14 7.58
CA VAL A 1191 1.62 34.80 8.31
C VAL A 1191 2.57 35.40 7.29
N GLU A 1192 2.49 36.72 7.09
CA GLU A 1192 3.49 37.47 6.34
C GLU A 1192 4.71 37.60 7.25
N ALA A 1193 5.82 36.94 6.91
CA ALA A 1193 7.06 37.07 7.66
C ALA A 1193 8.19 37.56 6.77
N SER A 1194 8.93 38.53 7.28
CA SER A 1194 10.03 39.18 6.58
C SER A 1194 11.24 39.34 7.50
N ALA A 1195 12.43 39.10 6.94
CA ALA A 1195 13.69 39.31 7.65
C ALA A 1195 14.61 40.18 6.81
N ARG A 1196 15.15 41.22 7.43
CA ARG A 1196 15.98 42.25 6.81
C ARG A 1196 17.34 42.33 7.51
N LEU A 1197 18.39 42.02 6.77
CA LEU A 1197 19.77 42.15 7.23
C LEU A 1197 20.42 43.35 6.53
N TRP A 1198 21.14 44.21 7.27
CA TRP A 1198 21.85 45.34 6.68
C TRP A 1198 23.22 45.59 7.31
N GLY A 1199 24.18 46.03 6.49
CA GLY A 1199 25.53 46.37 6.97
C GLY A 1199 26.33 47.22 5.98
N SER A 1200 27.16 48.11 6.52
CA SER A 1200 28.06 49.00 5.78
C SER A 1200 29.35 49.23 6.57
N GLY A 1201 30.50 49.34 5.89
CA GLY A 1201 31.75 49.70 6.56
C GLY A 1201 32.87 50.01 5.58
N GLY A 1202 33.65 51.07 5.83
CA GLY A 1202 34.55 51.64 4.84
C GLY A 1202 35.75 52.40 5.41
N THR A 1203 36.66 52.79 4.51
CA THR A 1203 37.89 53.55 4.82
C THR A 1203 38.12 54.56 3.70
N SER A 1204 38.71 55.71 4.05
CA SER A 1204 39.21 56.70 3.09
C SER A 1204 40.53 57.29 3.58
N ASP A 1205 41.33 57.85 2.67
CA ASP A 1205 42.63 58.46 2.99
C ASP A 1205 42.55 59.65 3.98
N THR A 1206 41.34 60.10 4.35
CA THR A 1206 41.11 61.28 5.21
C THR A 1206 40.20 61.04 6.41
N ILE A 1207 39.65 59.84 6.62
CA ILE A 1207 38.71 59.55 7.73
C ILE A 1207 39.05 58.17 8.32
N ALA A 1208 39.05 58.08 9.65
CA ALA A 1208 39.23 56.82 10.38
C ALA A 1208 38.15 55.79 10.00
N TRP A 1209 38.44 54.51 10.23
CA TRP A 1209 37.55 53.41 9.85
C TRP A 1209 36.26 53.46 10.68
N GLU A 1210 35.11 53.44 10.01
CA GLU A 1210 33.77 53.33 10.59
C GLU A 1210 33.01 52.15 9.95
N TYR A 1211 32.22 51.45 10.77
CA TYR A 1211 31.34 50.36 10.35
C TYR A 1211 30.02 50.41 11.13
N CYS A 1212 28.93 50.00 10.50
CA CYS A 1212 27.59 49.91 11.06
C CYS A 1212 26.88 48.64 10.57
N TYR A 1213 26.19 47.92 11.45
CA TYR A 1213 25.40 46.73 11.08
C TYR A 1213 24.17 46.55 11.98
N GLY A 1214 23.14 45.91 11.44
CA GLY A 1214 21.88 45.62 12.13
C GLY A 1214 21.09 44.50 11.45
N ALA A 1215 20.16 43.92 12.19
CA ALA A 1215 19.25 42.89 11.68
C ALA A 1215 17.88 43.07 12.32
N GLU A 1216 16.83 43.13 11.49
CA GLU A 1216 15.44 43.37 11.87
C GLU A 1216 14.58 42.25 11.29
N ALA A 1217 13.64 41.71 12.06
CA ALA A 1217 12.58 40.86 11.51
C ALA A 1217 11.22 41.50 11.76
N HIS A 1218 10.43 41.60 10.69
CA HIS A 1218 9.05 42.08 10.75
C HIS A 1218 8.11 40.93 10.41
N TRP A 1219 7.08 40.74 11.22
CA TRP A 1219 6.03 39.77 10.96
C TRP A 1219 4.66 40.43 11.08
N ALA A 1220 3.71 39.98 10.26
CA ALA A 1220 2.31 40.38 10.28
C ALA A 1220 1.42 39.16 10.03
N VAL A 1221 0.61 38.80 11.03
CA VAL A 1221 -0.45 37.79 10.85
C VAL A 1221 -1.67 38.47 10.29
N PHE A 1222 -2.26 37.93 9.23
CA PHE A 1222 -3.48 38.44 8.64
C PHE A 1222 -4.51 37.34 8.38
N GLY A 1223 -5.79 37.67 8.51
CA GLY A 1223 -6.88 36.89 7.94
C GLY A 1223 -7.36 37.56 6.65
N ARG A 1224 -7.70 36.79 5.62
CA ARG A 1224 -8.32 37.26 4.37
C ARG A 1224 -9.53 36.40 4.06
N ALA A 1225 -10.73 36.95 4.19
CA ALA A 1225 -11.96 36.27 3.76
C ALA A 1225 -12.25 36.59 2.29
N SER A 1226 -12.55 35.55 1.53
CA SER A 1226 -13.22 35.61 0.23
C SER A 1226 -14.53 34.83 0.33
N ALA A 1227 -15.67 35.49 0.18
CA ALA A 1227 -16.95 34.85 -0.03
C ALA A 1227 -17.56 35.35 -1.35
N PRO A 1228 -18.03 34.44 -2.22
CA PRO A 1228 -18.62 34.80 -3.50
C PRO A 1228 -20.00 35.42 -3.33
N THR A 1229 -20.44 36.17 -4.35
CA THR A 1229 -21.82 36.64 -4.48
C THR A 1229 -22.85 35.50 -4.54
N LEU A 1230 -22.43 34.23 -4.69
CA LEU A 1230 -23.31 33.06 -4.63
C LEU A 1230 -24.14 32.99 -3.32
N PHE A 1231 -23.60 33.43 -2.19
CA PHE A 1231 -24.34 33.49 -0.92
C PHE A 1231 -25.01 34.86 -0.69
N ASN A 1232 -25.33 35.58 -1.76
CA ASN A 1232 -25.86 36.95 -1.78
C ASN A 1232 -25.00 38.02 -1.06
N ILE A 1233 -23.73 37.74 -0.76
CA ILE A 1233 -22.81 38.68 -0.08
C ILE A 1233 -21.46 38.75 -0.81
N PRO A 1234 -21.10 39.90 -1.43
CA PRO A 1234 -19.75 40.11 -1.94
C PRO A 1234 -18.79 40.45 -0.79
N LEU A 1235 -18.04 39.47 -0.28
CA LEU A 1235 -17.01 39.69 0.75
C LEU A 1235 -15.61 39.40 0.19
N SER A 1236 -14.77 40.42 0.11
CA SER A 1236 -13.33 40.26 -0.11
C SER A 1236 -12.61 41.26 0.78
N ARG A 1237 -12.02 40.77 1.89
CA ARG A 1237 -11.48 41.64 2.94
C ARG A 1237 -10.30 40.99 3.66
N ARG A 1238 -9.23 41.78 3.88
CA ARG A 1238 -8.07 41.44 4.72
C ARG A 1238 -8.17 42.18 6.06
N TRP A 1239 -7.75 41.52 7.13
CA TRP A 1239 -7.55 42.08 8.47
C TRP A 1239 -6.16 41.68 8.96
N ASP A 1240 -5.33 42.65 9.30
CA ASP A 1240 -4.05 42.39 9.96
C ASP A 1240 -4.31 42.25 11.47
N LEU A 1241 -4.07 41.05 12.00
CA LEU A 1241 -4.45 40.63 13.36
C LEU A 1241 -3.42 41.06 14.40
N ALA A 1242 -2.14 40.94 14.07
CA ALA A 1242 -1.00 41.40 14.85
C ALA A 1242 0.20 41.60 13.94
N SER A 1243 1.03 42.60 14.23
CA SER A 1243 2.34 42.76 13.59
C SER A 1243 3.33 43.42 14.54
N ASP A 1244 4.61 43.08 14.42
CA ASP A 1244 5.70 43.66 15.20
C ASP A 1244 7.01 43.64 14.42
N THR A 1245 7.98 44.44 14.85
CA THR A 1245 9.34 44.50 14.27
C THR A 1245 10.38 44.36 15.38
N ILE A 1246 11.19 43.31 15.29
CA ILE A 1246 12.15 42.91 16.32
C ILE A 1246 13.57 43.14 15.81
N ASP A 1247 14.35 43.96 16.53
CA ASP A 1247 15.81 44.05 16.36
C ASP A 1247 16.47 42.72 16.77
N ILE A 1248 16.75 41.85 15.81
CA ILE A 1248 17.50 40.60 15.99
C ILE A 1248 18.94 40.92 16.41
N ILE A 1249 19.54 41.92 15.76
CA ILE A 1249 20.83 42.51 16.12
C ILE A 1249 20.58 44.02 16.21
N PRO A 1250 20.64 44.62 17.42
CA PRO A 1250 20.53 46.06 17.57
C PRO A 1250 21.58 46.77 16.71
N SER A 1251 21.21 47.85 16.05
CA SER A 1251 22.13 48.66 15.25
C SER A 1251 23.38 49.03 16.05
N GLN A 1252 24.54 48.47 15.67
CA GLN A 1252 25.83 48.81 16.28
C GLN A 1252 26.73 49.46 15.25
N CYS A 1253 27.31 50.59 15.64
CA CYS A 1253 28.37 51.26 14.89
C CYS A 1253 29.60 51.43 15.76
N GLY A 1254 30.79 51.32 15.18
CA GLY A 1254 32.06 51.50 15.88
C GLY A 1254 33.13 52.14 15.00
N SER A 1255 34.21 52.60 15.63
CA SER A 1255 35.36 53.23 14.96
C SER A 1255 36.69 52.61 15.41
N SER A 1256 37.77 52.79 14.66
CA SER A 1256 39.08 52.19 15.00
C SER A 1256 39.82 52.79 16.21
N GLU A 1257 39.19 53.65 17.00
CA GLU A 1257 39.76 54.21 18.24
C GLU A 1257 39.10 53.67 19.54
N ASP A 1258 38.07 52.80 19.44
CA ASP A 1258 37.32 52.21 20.58
C ASP A 1258 37.67 50.73 20.87
#